data_AF-A0A0N4YUU3-F1
#
_entry.id   AF-A0A0N4YUU3-F1
#
_cell.length_a   1.000
_cell.length_b   1.000
_cell.length_c   1.000
_cell.angle_alpha   90.00
_cell.angle_beta   90.00
_cell.angle_gamma   90.00
#
_symmetry.space_group_name_H-M   'P 1'
#
loop_
_entity.id
_entity.type
_entity.pdbx_description
1 polymer ?
#
loop_
_entity_poly.entity_id
_entity_poly.type
_entity_poly.pdbx_seq_one_letter_code
_entity_poly.pdbx_strand_id
1 'polypeptide(L)'
;MLSEQAQIAACKYLGQLLADYINSFDYSVEPTVERVLGAEAYASAQAAVVATLELSNLSGDAPFFEEHEAPSIMEPVFACLLHPILSARTATAWCLRCVTMAVPSQLTPLIDRCISRLEHMKSCSDAISGYSLALAALIAAASDCKLGIPHAKPKQVLTCAEDMLKTATQQSRLAVAKISAGYLLLNAVVSMGSPVLKENMPRIIQLWRTAFPRSTKEAEAEKGRGDAFSWQCALEQRSGALGVMLAVANQRELADDDAIKAMLLPIECALVMSSQVGTLIRSYGTKMRALISCVRVRVYQLLMLLPPKSYEHMFHSLLRELVAEITLSDDQSSQLMTSVAGVMCSGAEHTLLAPWSGGATDQSLVEDQLQILSHMGSGALENDITCLVSGSAKDVHNLWPEPDTPQVACLDAAVQAFGRVFPMIPERQKLQITEHFAEVLKNCKHVQRQQAILLNVLCALALAFRGITESRGGTRLDNDALRKISTSVVESGLENGSTPLVRAAAAEALGRLAQAVSDPQNGSTPLVRAAAAEALGRLAQAVSDPQFVALRAQACFDKLRVFRDGRRAGYALALGCIHRHAWAMVALSLIAETGGGMFRGYVELALSDCLTLLLNTQSGNVEVVQGIGKLLTALMTCVGPELGSCGTIEGVRSSLLAACAIQLSHPDPLIKSEAIGGLQQMHLYAPRYVNLGHLVVDIAKFLTSQHLCLRKSSVCCLRQLVQREAREVYSFSLHFLGS
;
A
#
# COMPACT_ATOMS: atom_id res chain seq x y z
N MET A 1 -26.35 -5.52 12.95
CA MET A 1 -26.17 -4.48 13.98
C MET A 1 -26.74 -5.02 15.28
N LEU A 2 -25.95 -5.06 16.35
CA LEU A 2 -26.40 -5.44 17.70
C LEU A 2 -27.27 -4.31 18.28
N SER A 3 -28.23 -4.63 19.16
CA SER A 3 -28.95 -3.62 19.95
C SER A 3 -28.02 -2.99 21.00
N GLU A 4 -28.33 -1.78 21.47
CA GLU A 4 -27.54 -1.07 22.50
C GLU A 4 -27.35 -1.94 23.76
N GLN A 5 -28.41 -2.57 24.26
CA GLN A 5 -28.32 -3.50 25.39
C GLN A 5 -27.41 -4.71 25.12
N ALA A 6 -27.39 -5.22 23.88
CA ALA A 6 -26.50 -6.31 23.50
C ALA A 6 -25.03 -5.85 23.38
N GLN A 7 -24.79 -4.62 22.91
CA GLN A 7 -23.45 -4.02 22.90
C GLN A 7 -22.90 -3.86 24.33
N ILE A 8 -23.74 -3.38 25.25
CA ILE A 8 -23.41 -3.23 26.67
C ILE A 8 -23.03 -4.57 27.30
N ALA A 9 -23.87 -5.60 27.10
CA ALA A 9 -23.62 -6.94 27.61
C ALA A 9 -22.32 -7.53 27.04
N ALA A 10 -22.05 -7.32 25.74
CA ALA A 10 -20.82 -7.73 25.10
C ALA A 10 -19.59 -7.04 25.71
N CYS A 11 -19.64 -5.72 25.91
CA CYS A 11 -18.54 -4.97 26.54
C CYS A 11 -18.25 -5.45 27.97
N LYS A 12 -19.29 -5.75 28.78
CA LYS A 12 -19.11 -6.33 30.12
C LYS A 12 -18.44 -7.69 30.07
N TYR A 13 -18.90 -8.55 29.16
CA TYR A 13 -18.32 -9.88 28.99
C TYR A 13 -16.85 -9.80 28.57
N LEU A 14 -16.53 -8.93 27.60
CA LEU A 14 -15.15 -8.70 27.16
C LEU A 14 -14.27 -8.10 28.27
N GLY A 15 -14.81 -7.18 29.08
CA GLY A 15 -14.09 -6.61 30.23
C GLY A 15 -13.79 -7.66 31.31
N GLN A 16 -14.75 -8.54 31.62
CA GLN A 16 -14.53 -9.65 32.55
C GLN A 16 -13.53 -10.66 31.99
N LEU A 17 -13.67 -11.03 30.71
CA LEU A 17 -12.75 -11.94 30.02
C LEU A 17 -11.32 -11.40 30.06
N LEU A 18 -11.15 -10.09 29.80
CA LEU A 18 -9.86 -9.42 29.90
C LEU A 18 -9.28 -9.50 31.32
N ALA A 19 -10.10 -9.27 32.34
CA ALA A 19 -9.68 -9.40 33.74
C ALA A 19 -9.22 -10.83 34.07
N ASP A 20 -9.95 -11.85 33.61
CA ASP A 20 -9.62 -13.26 33.85
C ASP A 20 -8.29 -13.64 33.19
N TYR A 21 -8.05 -13.22 31.94
CA TYR A 21 -6.80 -13.50 31.24
C TYR A 21 -5.59 -12.77 31.83
N ILE A 22 -5.73 -11.49 32.21
CA ILE A 22 -4.63 -10.75 32.86
C ILE A 22 -4.22 -11.41 34.18
N ASN A 23 -5.17 -12.01 34.91
CA ASN A 23 -4.91 -12.70 36.16
C ASN A 23 -4.62 -14.21 35.99
N SER A 24 -4.53 -14.72 34.76
CA SER A 24 -4.38 -16.15 34.47
C SER A 24 -2.96 -16.70 34.64
N PHE A 25 -1.97 -15.83 34.81
CA PHE A 25 -0.57 -16.22 34.96
C PHE A 25 0.13 -15.38 36.05
N ASP A 26 1.06 -16.01 36.77
CA ASP A 26 1.83 -15.34 37.82
C ASP A 26 2.83 -14.35 37.21
N TYR A 27 2.46 -13.07 37.22
CA TYR A 27 3.34 -11.97 36.84
C TYR A 27 3.81 -11.21 38.07
N SER A 28 4.98 -11.58 38.61
CA SER A 28 5.65 -10.73 39.60
C SER A 28 6.44 -9.62 38.89
N VAL A 29 6.24 -8.36 39.25
CA VAL A 29 6.94 -7.20 38.65
C VAL A 29 8.40 -7.08 39.14
N GLU A 30 8.99 -8.17 39.63
CA GLU A 30 10.25 -8.12 40.35
C GLU A 30 11.43 -7.78 39.41
N PRO A 31 12.15 -6.68 39.68
CA PRO A 31 12.99 -5.98 38.73
C PRO A 31 14.40 -6.58 38.55
N THR A 32 14.61 -7.87 38.81
CA THR A 32 15.98 -8.43 38.99
C THR A 32 16.42 -9.46 37.94
N VAL A 33 15.52 -10.16 37.22
CA VAL A 33 15.92 -11.23 36.28
C VAL A 33 15.35 -11.00 34.87
N GLU A 34 16.11 -11.26 33.80
CA GLU A 34 15.59 -11.42 32.42
C GLU A 34 14.76 -12.70 32.39
N ARG A 35 13.44 -12.59 32.17
CA ARG A 35 12.51 -13.72 32.37
C ARG A 35 12.07 -14.32 31.04
N VAL A 36 12.12 -15.64 30.97
CA VAL A 36 11.53 -16.41 29.89
C VAL A 36 10.02 -16.44 30.10
N LEU A 37 9.25 -15.83 29.21
CA LEU A 37 7.79 -15.87 29.24
C LEU A 37 7.31 -17.26 28.81
N GLY A 38 6.40 -17.86 29.59
CA GLY A 38 5.76 -19.13 29.24
C GLY A 38 4.67 -18.97 28.17
N ALA A 39 4.23 -20.08 27.59
CA ALA A 39 3.17 -20.10 26.58
C ALA A 39 1.86 -19.44 27.05
N GLU A 40 1.57 -19.54 28.35
CA GLU A 40 0.39 -18.94 29.00
C GLU A 40 0.38 -17.40 28.86
N ALA A 41 1.52 -16.73 29.00
CA ALA A 41 1.60 -15.28 28.82
C ALA A 41 1.29 -14.87 27.38
N TYR A 42 1.76 -15.64 26.39
CA TYR A 42 1.46 -15.39 24.97
C TYR A 42 -0.01 -15.67 24.63
N ALA A 43 -0.60 -16.73 25.19
CA ALA A 43 -2.02 -17.02 25.05
C ALA A 43 -2.89 -15.92 25.68
N SER A 44 -2.54 -15.46 26.89
CA SER A 44 -3.18 -14.32 27.55
C SER A 44 -3.07 -13.06 26.69
N ALA A 45 -1.90 -12.76 26.12
CA ALA A 45 -1.75 -11.60 25.24
C ALA A 45 -2.66 -11.67 24.01
N GLN A 46 -2.75 -12.82 23.35
CA GLN A 46 -3.63 -12.99 22.19
C GLN A 46 -5.10 -12.74 22.57
N ALA A 47 -5.56 -13.30 23.69
CA ALA A 47 -6.91 -13.06 24.18
C ALA A 47 -7.13 -11.59 24.55
N ALA A 48 -6.17 -10.95 25.20
CA ALA A 48 -6.23 -9.54 25.58
C ALA A 48 -6.24 -8.61 24.36
N VAL A 49 -5.45 -8.91 23.33
CA VAL A 49 -5.47 -8.19 22.05
C VAL A 49 -6.86 -8.28 21.44
N VAL A 50 -7.39 -9.49 21.23
CA VAL A 50 -8.73 -9.67 20.65
C VAL A 50 -9.80 -8.94 21.47
N ALA A 51 -9.80 -9.11 22.79
CA ALA A 51 -10.79 -8.47 23.66
C ALA A 51 -10.74 -6.94 23.58
N THR A 52 -9.55 -6.33 23.59
CA THR A 52 -9.39 -4.87 23.53
C THR A 52 -9.70 -4.30 22.13
N LEU A 53 -9.41 -5.05 21.07
CA LEU A 53 -9.80 -4.68 19.70
C LEU A 53 -11.32 -4.71 19.51
N GLU A 54 -11.99 -5.76 19.98
CA GLU A 54 -13.45 -5.84 19.91
C GLU A 54 -14.13 -4.76 20.76
N LEU A 55 -13.59 -4.46 21.95
CA LEU A 55 -14.03 -3.30 22.74
C LEU A 55 -13.87 -1.99 21.96
N SER A 56 -12.78 -1.82 21.21
CA SER A 56 -12.54 -0.63 20.37
C SER A 56 -13.62 -0.47 19.29
N ASN A 57 -14.00 -1.56 18.63
CA ASN A 57 -15.02 -1.56 17.58
C ASN A 57 -16.43 -1.24 18.14
N LEU A 58 -16.76 -1.80 19.30
CA LEU A 58 -18.05 -1.56 19.97
C LEU A 58 -18.17 -0.14 20.55
N SER A 59 -17.05 0.56 20.74
CA SER A 59 -17.03 1.92 21.28
C SER A 59 -17.53 2.98 20.30
N GLY A 60 -17.56 2.70 18.98
CA GLY A 60 -17.88 3.69 17.95
C GLY A 60 -19.32 4.23 17.96
N ASP A 61 -20.26 3.49 18.55
CA ASP A 61 -21.71 3.78 18.46
C ASP A 61 -22.41 4.06 19.80
N ALA A 62 -21.72 4.09 20.95
CA ALA A 62 -22.41 3.91 22.24
C ALA A 62 -22.28 5.08 23.25
N PRO A 63 -23.40 5.69 23.71
CA PRO A 63 -23.49 6.61 24.86
C PRO A 63 -23.21 5.96 26.24
N PHE A 64 -22.65 4.75 26.28
CA PHE A 64 -22.58 3.93 27.50
C PHE A 64 -21.41 4.25 28.45
N PHE A 65 -20.33 4.84 27.94
CA PHE A 65 -19.20 5.27 28.77
C PHE A 65 -19.50 6.54 29.60
N GLU A 66 -20.74 7.07 29.54
CA GLU A 66 -21.22 8.19 30.35
C GLU A 66 -21.88 7.77 31.69
N GLU A 67 -22.23 6.49 31.88
CA GLU A 67 -22.97 6.01 33.06
C GLU A 67 -22.13 5.25 34.12
N HIS A 68 -22.73 4.99 35.28
CA HIS A 68 -22.20 4.38 36.52
C HIS A 68 -21.41 3.05 36.37
N GLU A 69 -21.38 2.45 35.18
CA GLU A 69 -20.75 1.15 34.89
C GLU A 69 -19.40 1.23 34.15
N ALA A 70 -18.93 2.44 33.81
CA ALA A 70 -17.59 2.65 33.23
C ALA A 70 -16.41 2.04 34.06
N PRO A 71 -16.42 2.02 35.41
CA PRO A 71 -15.30 1.49 36.19
C PRO A 71 -15.04 0.00 36.00
N SER A 72 -16.08 -0.83 35.77
CA SER A 72 -15.92 -2.29 35.68
C SER A 72 -15.19 -2.73 34.41
N ILE A 73 -15.20 -1.91 33.36
CA ILE A 73 -14.51 -2.19 32.09
C ILE A 73 -13.16 -1.48 32.05
N MET A 74 -13.08 -0.24 32.54
CA MET A 74 -11.86 0.56 32.45
C MET A 74 -10.74 0.06 33.35
N GLU A 75 -11.02 -0.54 34.51
CA GLU A 75 -9.96 -1.07 35.38
C GLU A 75 -9.21 -2.26 34.76
N PRO A 76 -9.88 -3.30 34.20
CA PRO A 76 -9.20 -4.36 33.44
C PRO A 76 -8.39 -3.83 32.25
N VAL A 77 -8.94 -2.86 31.51
CA VAL A 77 -8.23 -2.20 30.40
C VAL A 77 -6.95 -1.52 30.91
N PHE A 78 -7.02 -0.75 31.99
CA PHE A 78 -5.83 -0.12 32.58
C PHE A 78 -4.82 -1.12 33.14
N ALA A 79 -5.28 -2.23 33.72
CA ALA A 79 -4.41 -3.31 34.19
C ALA A 79 -3.63 -3.97 33.03
N CYS A 80 -4.25 -4.08 31.85
CA CYS A 80 -3.63 -4.63 30.64
C CYS A 80 -2.43 -3.82 30.14
N LEU A 81 -2.33 -2.53 30.50
CA LEU A 81 -1.14 -1.72 30.18
C LEU A 81 0.13 -2.24 30.85
N LEU A 82 0.02 -3.06 31.90
CA LEU A 82 1.14 -3.71 32.57
C LEU A 82 1.48 -5.10 32.01
N HIS A 83 0.78 -5.55 30.97
CA HIS A 83 1.02 -6.87 30.39
C HIS A 83 2.47 -6.98 29.85
N PRO A 84 3.20 -8.10 30.10
CA PRO A 84 4.60 -8.25 29.70
C PRO A 84 4.82 -8.19 28.18
N ILE A 85 3.80 -8.54 27.40
CA ILE A 85 3.85 -8.59 25.94
C ILE A 85 3.43 -7.24 25.34
N LEU A 86 4.21 -6.75 24.38
CA LEU A 86 4.01 -5.43 23.76
C LEU A 86 2.69 -5.34 22.99
N SER A 87 2.32 -6.35 22.20
CA SER A 87 1.05 -6.38 21.46
C SER A 87 -0.18 -6.14 22.32
N ALA A 88 -0.27 -6.75 23.52
CA ALA A 88 -1.36 -6.51 24.45
C ALA A 88 -1.41 -5.05 24.93
N ARG A 89 -0.24 -4.45 25.21
CA ARG A 89 -0.14 -3.04 25.63
C ARG A 89 -0.51 -2.06 24.52
N THR A 90 -0.08 -2.32 23.29
CA THR A 90 -0.43 -1.48 22.14
C THR A 90 -1.92 -1.59 21.83
N ALA A 91 -2.49 -2.81 21.86
CA ALA A 91 -3.94 -3.10 21.73
C ALA A 91 -4.78 -2.30 22.73
N THR A 92 -4.34 -2.34 23.98
CA THR A 92 -4.97 -1.58 25.06
C THR A 92 -4.87 -0.07 24.85
N ALA A 93 -3.71 0.45 24.43
CA ALA A 93 -3.52 1.89 24.22
C ALA A 93 -4.45 2.46 23.13
N TRP A 94 -4.62 1.74 22.02
CA TRP A 94 -5.57 2.10 20.97
C TRP A 94 -7.03 1.96 21.43
N CYS A 95 -7.35 0.94 22.22
CA CYS A 95 -8.67 0.82 22.84
C CYS A 95 -9.02 2.07 23.66
N LEU A 96 -8.08 2.57 24.47
CA LEU A 96 -8.26 3.83 25.20
C LEU A 96 -8.44 5.04 24.28
N ARG A 97 -7.75 5.07 23.13
CA ARG A 97 -7.96 6.10 22.10
C ARG A 97 -9.37 6.02 21.51
N CYS A 98 -9.87 4.85 21.15
CA CYS A 98 -11.24 4.66 20.65
C CYS A 98 -12.30 5.04 21.69
N VAL A 99 -12.11 4.62 22.95
CA VAL A 99 -13.02 4.96 24.05
C VAL A 99 -13.08 6.48 24.29
N THR A 100 -11.94 7.17 24.28
CA THR A 100 -11.90 8.63 24.49
C THR A 100 -12.34 9.44 23.28
N MET A 101 -12.28 8.87 22.08
CA MET A 101 -12.91 9.44 20.88
C MET A 101 -14.43 9.37 20.97
N ALA A 102 -14.97 8.27 21.49
CA ALA A 102 -16.40 8.10 21.74
C ALA A 102 -16.90 8.96 22.91
N VAL A 103 -16.12 9.02 24.00
CA VAL A 103 -16.42 9.82 25.20
C VAL A 103 -15.26 10.78 25.54
N PRO A 104 -15.25 11.97 24.91
CA PRO A 104 -14.19 12.97 25.11
C PRO A 104 -14.06 13.49 26.55
N SER A 105 -15.09 13.37 27.39
CA SER A 105 -15.06 13.79 28.79
C SER A 105 -14.02 13.02 29.62
N GLN A 106 -13.71 11.77 29.24
CA GLN A 106 -12.72 10.93 29.91
C GLN A 106 -11.27 11.27 29.49
N LEU A 107 -11.06 12.04 28.44
CA LEU A 107 -9.73 12.28 27.87
C LEU A 107 -8.75 12.92 28.87
N THR A 108 -9.16 14.00 29.53
CA THR A 108 -8.31 14.71 30.51
C THR A 108 -8.04 13.87 31.77
N PRO A 109 -9.05 13.25 32.42
CA PRO A 109 -8.84 12.33 33.55
C PRO A 109 -7.87 11.19 33.25
N LEU A 110 -7.98 10.58 32.07
CA LEU A 110 -7.12 9.46 31.69
C LEU A 110 -5.67 9.90 31.41
N ILE A 111 -5.49 11.10 30.83
CA ILE A 111 -4.15 11.72 30.69
C ILE A 111 -3.50 11.92 32.07
N ASP A 112 -4.24 12.48 33.03
CA ASP A 112 -3.74 12.72 34.39
C ASP A 112 -3.41 11.42 35.12
N ARG A 113 -4.24 10.39 34.94
CA ARG A 113 -3.98 9.04 35.46
C ARG A 113 -2.69 8.46 34.87
N CYS A 114 -2.45 8.58 33.56
CA CYS A 114 -1.24 8.07 32.92
C CYS A 114 0.03 8.81 33.39
N ILE A 115 -0.01 10.15 33.46
CA ILE A 115 1.12 10.96 33.95
C ILE A 115 1.45 10.57 35.40
N SER A 116 0.45 10.51 36.27
CA SER A 116 0.63 10.10 37.67
C SER A 116 1.23 8.69 37.77
N ARG A 117 0.74 7.72 36.99
CA ARG A 117 1.27 6.34 37.00
C ARG A 117 2.72 6.26 36.51
N LEU A 118 3.09 7.03 35.49
CA LEU A 118 4.47 7.15 35.02
C LEU A 118 5.39 7.75 36.09
N GLU A 119 4.89 8.67 36.92
CA GLU A 119 5.66 9.26 38.01
C GLU A 119 5.93 8.27 39.16
N HIS A 120 4.95 7.42 39.48
CA HIS A 120 5.04 6.48 40.61
C HIS A 120 5.71 5.14 40.25
N MET A 121 5.68 4.72 38.98
CA MET A 121 6.21 3.42 38.54
C MET A 121 7.45 3.52 37.63
N LYS A 122 8.33 4.49 37.91
CA LYS A 122 9.58 4.74 37.15
C LYS A 122 10.59 3.59 37.18
N SER A 123 10.41 2.59 38.04
CA SER A 123 11.30 1.42 38.19
C SER A 123 10.87 0.22 37.33
N CYS A 124 9.66 0.23 36.77
CA CYS A 124 9.11 -0.87 35.99
C CYS A 124 9.16 -0.54 34.49
N SER A 125 9.93 -1.31 33.72
CA SER A 125 10.03 -1.16 32.26
C SER A 125 8.66 -1.29 31.59
N ASP A 126 7.86 -2.25 32.05
CA ASP A 126 6.57 -2.53 31.43
C ASP A 126 5.54 -1.44 31.68
N ALA A 127 5.55 -0.85 32.88
CA ALA A 127 4.77 0.33 33.21
C ALA A 127 5.17 1.54 32.36
N ILE A 128 6.48 1.81 32.20
CA ILE A 128 6.96 2.91 31.36
C ILE A 128 6.44 2.76 29.94
N SER A 129 6.58 1.57 29.35
CA SER A 129 6.10 1.29 27.99
C SER A 129 4.56 1.39 27.90
N GLY A 130 3.81 0.72 28.77
CA GLY A 130 2.34 0.71 28.70
C GLY A 130 1.70 2.08 28.87
N TYR A 131 2.07 2.80 29.94
CA TYR A 131 1.48 4.12 30.20
C TYR A 131 1.95 5.19 29.22
N SER A 132 3.15 5.08 28.63
CA SER A 132 3.57 6.00 27.57
C SER A 132 2.85 5.73 26.25
N LEU A 133 2.58 4.46 25.90
CA LEU A 133 1.73 4.10 24.75
C LEU A 133 0.31 4.65 24.93
N ALA A 134 -0.29 4.43 26.09
CA ALA A 134 -1.61 4.96 26.42
C ALA A 134 -1.64 6.49 26.36
N LEU A 135 -0.66 7.17 26.98
CA LEU A 135 -0.56 8.62 26.97
C LEU A 135 -0.37 9.18 25.54
N ALA A 136 0.45 8.53 24.71
CA ALA A 136 0.61 8.91 23.31
C ALA A 136 -0.69 8.76 22.51
N ALA A 137 -1.41 7.65 22.70
CA ALA A 137 -2.68 7.38 22.04
C ALA A 137 -3.79 8.36 22.47
N LEU A 138 -3.82 8.75 23.76
CA LEU A 138 -4.73 9.78 24.28
C LEU A 138 -4.41 11.17 23.71
N ILE A 139 -3.13 11.55 23.63
CA ILE A 139 -2.76 12.81 22.98
C ILE A 139 -3.15 12.80 21.49
N ALA A 140 -2.98 11.69 20.78
CA ALA A 140 -3.47 11.56 19.40
C ALA A 140 -5.01 11.64 19.31
N ALA A 141 -5.74 11.07 20.27
CA ALA A 141 -7.20 11.22 20.38
C ALA A 141 -7.61 12.70 20.52
N ALA A 142 -6.82 13.49 21.25
CA ALA A 142 -7.09 14.91 21.45
C ALA A 142 -7.05 15.73 20.14
N SER A 143 -6.15 15.40 19.21
CA SER A 143 -6.14 16.02 17.88
C SER A 143 -7.34 15.63 17.03
N ASP A 144 -7.95 14.48 17.33
CA ASP A 144 -9.10 13.98 16.61
C ASP A 144 -10.44 14.48 17.17
N CYS A 145 -10.49 14.80 18.46
CA CYS A 145 -11.67 15.33 19.14
C CYS A 145 -11.94 16.80 18.79
N LYS A 146 -13.21 17.15 18.51
CA LYS A 146 -13.62 18.55 18.22
C LYS A 146 -13.35 19.54 19.36
N LEU A 147 -13.38 19.07 20.61
CA LEU A 147 -13.23 19.89 21.82
C LEU A 147 -11.76 20.08 22.23
N GLY A 148 -10.82 19.29 21.68
CA GLY A 148 -9.40 19.34 22.03
C GLY A 148 -9.12 19.08 23.53
N ILE A 149 -7.92 19.48 23.98
CA ILE A 149 -7.51 19.43 25.40
C ILE A 149 -6.84 20.74 25.82
N PRO A 150 -6.79 21.06 27.13
CA PRO A 150 -6.10 22.25 27.62
C PRO A 150 -4.61 22.26 27.22
N HIS A 151 -4.10 23.40 26.74
CA HIS A 151 -2.69 23.56 26.31
C HIS A 151 -1.65 23.21 27.38
N ALA A 152 -2.02 23.21 28.66
CA ALA A 152 -1.16 22.77 29.75
C ALA A 152 -0.81 21.27 29.66
N LYS A 153 -1.73 20.43 29.16
CA LYS A 153 -1.54 18.96 29.14
C LYS A 153 -0.45 18.52 28.16
N PRO A 154 -0.43 18.92 26.89
CA PRO A 154 0.70 18.57 26.01
C PRO A 154 2.05 19.11 26.51
N LYS A 155 2.07 20.28 27.19
CA LYS A 155 3.30 20.82 27.80
C LYS A 155 3.81 19.94 28.95
N GLN A 156 2.92 19.37 29.76
CA GLN A 156 3.26 18.38 30.78
C GLN A 156 3.82 17.10 30.14
N VAL A 157 3.18 16.60 29.08
CA VAL A 157 3.66 15.41 28.35
C VAL A 157 5.03 15.66 27.71
N LEU A 158 5.28 16.84 27.15
CA LEU A 158 6.59 17.24 26.62
C LEU A 158 7.67 17.22 27.71
N THR A 159 7.34 17.72 28.91
CA THR A 159 8.28 17.72 30.05
C THR A 159 8.58 16.29 30.51
N CYS A 160 7.54 15.45 30.60
CA CYS A 160 7.70 14.02 30.91
C CYS A 160 8.60 13.30 29.88
N ALA A 161 8.39 13.56 28.58
CA ALA A 161 9.22 13.01 27.51
C ALA A 161 10.68 13.44 27.63
N GLU A 162 10.92 14.74 27.88
CA GLU A 162 12.26 15.30 28.06
C GLU A 162 12.99 14.67 29.27
N ASP A 163 12.31 14.51 30.40
CA ASP A 163 12.88 13.90 31.60
C ASP A 163 13.22 12.41 31.40
N MET A 164 12.39 11.67 30.66
CA MET A 164 12.68 10.28 30.29
C MET A 164 13.94 10.18 29.44
N LEU A 165 14.07 11.03 28.42
CA LEU A 165 15.24 11.04 27.53
C LEU A 165 16.52 11.43 28.27
N LYS A 166 16.47 12.44 29.15
CA LYS A 166 17.63 12.88 29.94
C LYS A 166 18.07 11.84 30.98
N THR A 167 17.15 11.07 31.53
CA THR A 167 17.43 10.06 32.57
C THR A 167 17.62 8.66 32.02
N ALA A 168 17.53 8.45 30.71
CA ALA A 168 17.69 7.14 30.07
C ALA A 168 19.09 6.55 30.30
N THR A 169 20.14 7.38 30.27
CA THR A 169 21.53 6.93 30.46
C THR A 169 21.88 6.62 31.91
N GLN A 170 21.07 7.06 32.87
CA GLN A 170 21.34 6.86 34.30
C GLN A 170 21.03 5.43 34.77
N GLN A 171 20.15 4.72 34.09
CA GLN A 171 19.68 3.38 34.46
C GLN A 171 19.68 2.46 33.23
N SER A 172 20.76 1.71 33.02
CA SER A 172 20.94 0.87 31.83
C SER A 172 19.76 -0.06 31.57
N ARG A 173 19.23 -0.74 32.60
CA ARG A 173 18.09 -1.68 32.44
C ARG A 173 16.82 -1.04 31.88
N LEU A 174 16.58 0.25 32.13
CA LEU A 174 15.37 0.97 31.70
C LEU A 174 15.62 1.87 30.50
N ALA A 175 16.85 1.92 29.98
CA ALA A 175 17.26 2.86 28.95
C ALA A 175 16.40 2.74 27.69
N VAL A 176 16.24 1.53 27.15
CA VAL A 176 15.44 1.28 25.93
C VAL A 176 13.98 1.72 26.11
N ALA A 177 13.35 1.34 27.23
CA ALA A 177 11.96 1.70 27.52
C ALA A 177 11.78 3.22 27.66
N LYS A 178 12.70 3.91 28.36
CA LYS A 178 12.68 5.38 28.49
C LYS A 178 12.93 6.10 27.17
N ILE A 179 13.84 5.59 26.34
CA ILE A 179 14.14 6.14 25.01
C ILE A 179 12.90 6.02 24.11
N SER A 180 12.34 4.81 24.00
CA SER A 180 11.16 4.53 23.17
C SER A 180 9.96 5.36 23.64
N ALA A 181 9.66 5.37 24.94
CA ALA A 181 8.60 6.18 25.54
C ALA A 181 8.80 7.69 25.30
N GLY A 182 10.01 8.19 25.53
CA GLY A 182 10.33 9.62 25.38
C GLY A 182 10.10 10.11 23.94
N TYR A 183 10.60 9.39 22.95
CA TYR A 183 10.40 9.79 21.54
C TYR A 183 8.98 9.54 21.05
N LEU A 184 8.26 8.51 21.53
CA LEU A 184 6.86 8.30 21.20
C LEU A 184 5.98 9.45 21.72
N LEU A 185 6.17 9.85 22.98
CA LEU A 185 5.45 10.98 23.57
C LEU A 185 5.78 12.29 22.87
N LEU A 186 7.05 12.50 22.51
CA LEU A 186 7.47 13.65 21.72
C LEU A 186 6.79 13.68 20.34
N ASN A 187 6.68 12.52 19.68
CA ASN A 187 5.99 12.37 18.40
C ASN A 187 4.47 12.68 18.52
N ALA A 188 3.81 12.16 19.57
CA ALA A 188 2.40 12.44 19.85
C ALA A 188 2.15 13.94 20.07
N VAL A 189 2.99 14.60 20.86
CA VAL A 189 2.88 16.04 21.11
C VAL A 189 3.15 16.85 19.84
N VAL A 190 4.10 16.44 19.00
CA VAL A 190 4.37 17.08 17.70
C VAL A 190 3.18 16.97 16.74
N SER A 191 2.51 15.82 16.74
CA SER A 191 1.38 15.55 15.84
C SER A 191 0.14 16.43 16.12
N MET A 192 0.03 17.02 17.31
CA MET A 192 -1.02 18.01 17.65
C MET A 192 -0.90 19.34 16.87
N GLY A 193 0.31 19.66 16.37
CA GLY A 193 0.57 20.80 15.51
C GLY A 193 0.86 22.14 16.17
N SER A 194 0.90 23.16 15.31
CA SER A 194 1.44 24.52 15.50
C SER A 194 1.10 25.28 16.81
N PRO A 195 -0.18 25.36 17.28
CA PRO A 195 -0.55 26.30 18.35
C PRO A 195 0.12 26.03 19.71
N VAL A 196 0.60 24.80 19.95
CA VAL A 196 1.29 24.43 21.21
C VAL A 196 2.82 24.44 21.06
N LEU A 197 3.31 24.29 19.83
CA LEU A 197 4.66 23.79 19.58
C LEU A 197 5.65 24.84 19.12
N LYS A 198 5.21 25.93 18.47
CA LYS A 198 6.12 26.93 17.89
C LYS A 198 7.16 27.46 18.88
N GLU A 199 6.76 27.75 20.13
CA GLU A 199 7.67 28.22 21.19
C GLU A 199 8.65 27.13 21.68
N ASN A 200 8.27 25.86 21.55
CA ASN A 200 9.06 24.72 22.03
C ASN A 200 9.95 24.10 20.95
N MET A 201 9.83 24.51 19.69
CA MET A 201 10.60 23.93 18.57
C MET A 201 12.12 23.90 18.81
N PRO A 202 12.78 24.95 19.34
CA PRO A 202 14.21 24.88 19.65
C PRO A 202 14.56 23.78 20.65
N ARG A 203 13.70 23.53 21.66
CA ARG A 203 13.88 22.45 22.63
C ARG A 203 13.74 21.08 21.96
N ILE A 204 12.74 20.92 21.09
CA ILE A 204 12.50 19.67 20.35
C ILE A 204 13.69 19.38 19.40
N ILE A 205 14.17 20.40 18.69
CA ILE A 205 15.35 20.31 17.82
C ILE A 205 16.58 19.87 18.61
N GLN A 206 16.77 20.42 19.81
CA GLN A 206 17.88 20.03 20.68
C GLN A 206 17.78 18.55 21.07
N LEU A 207 16.59 18.08 21.47
CA LEU A 207 16.39 16.69 21.89
C LEU A 207 16.71 15.68 20.79
N TRP A 208 16.27 15.91 19.55
CA TRP A 208 16.60 14.98 18.47
C TRP A 208 18.06 15.10 18.02
N ARG A 209 18.70 16.27 18.15
CA ARG A 209 20.13 16.43 17.80
C ARG A 209 21.03 15.60 18.71
N THR A 210 20.64 15.40 19.97
CA THR A 210 21.43 14.56 20.90
C THR A 210 21.48 13.08 20.52
N ALA A 211 20.59 12.61 19.65
CA ALA A 211 20.57 11.23 19.16
C ALA A 211 21.67 10.92 18.13
N PHE A 212 22.26 11.96 17.53
CA PHE A 212 23.17 11.85 16.39
C PHE A 212 24.57 12.41 16.68
N PRO A 213 25.61 11.91 16.00
CA PRO A 213 26.93 12.52 15.99
C PRO A 213 26.90 13.98 15.51
N ARG A 214 27.93 14.75 15.87
CA ARG A 214 28.03 16.17 15.48
C ARG A 214 28.60 16.35 14.07
N SER A 215 29.13 15.29 13.48
CA SER A 215 29.65 15.29 12.10
C SER A 215 29.62 13.89 11.51
N THR A 216 29.71 13.82 10.18
CA THR A 216 29.86 12.55 9.44
C THR A 216 31.14 11.80 9.81
N LYS A 217 32.24 12.52 10.12
CA LYS A 217 33.48 11.92 10.61
C LYS A 217 33.31 11.23 11.96
N GLU A 218 32.56 11.85 12.87
CA GLU A 218 32.22 11.21 14.14
C GLU A 218 31.35 9.98 13.90
N ALA A 219 30.36 10.05 13.00
CA ALA A 219 29.52 8.90 12.63
C ALA A 219 30.33 7.72 12.04
N GLU A 220 31.39 7.99 11.28
CA GLU A 220 32.31 6.97 10.80
C GLU A 220 33.12 6.30 11.92
N ALA A 221 33.50 7.08 12.94
CA ALA A 221 34.26 6.62 14.10
C ALA A 221 33.43 5.79 15.09
N GLU A 222 32.10 5.82 15.00
CA GLU A 222 31.21 5.06 15.88
C GLU A 222 31.30 3.55 15.73
N LYS A 223 32.04 3.02 14.74
CA LYS A 223 32.31 1.58 14.61
C LYS A 223 32.77 0.92 15.93
N GLY A 224 33.46 1.68 16.79
CA GLY A 224 33.91 1.27 18.13
C GLY A 224 33.06 1.79 19.31
N ARG A 225 31.79 2.19 19.09
CA ARG A 225 30.92 2.86 20.09
C ARG A 225 30.72 2.08 21.40
N GLY A 226 30.83 0.76 21.39
CA GLY A 226 30.67 -0.05 22.59
C GLY A 226 30.14 -1.45 22.28
N ASP A 227 29.36 -1.98 23.21
CA ASP A 227 28.74 -3.30 23.14
C ASP A 227 27.40 -3.32 22.39
N ALA A 228 26.79 -4.50 22.26
CA ALA A 228 25.52 -4.68 21.58
C ALA A 228 24.39 -3.85 22.22
N PHE A 229 24.38 -3.71 23.55
CA PHE A 229 23.35 -2.95 24.27
C PHE A 229 23.48 -1.45 24.02
N SER A 230 24.70 -0.91 23.99
CA SER A 230 24.96 0.49 23.63
C SER A 230 24.49 0.80 22.21
N TRP A 231 24.69 -0.13 21.27
CA TRP A 231 24.16 -0.03 19.91
C TRP A 231 22.64 -0.10 19.85
N GLN A 232 22.02 -1.00 20.61
CA GLN A 232 20.56 -1.07 20.70
C GLN A 232 19.97 0.26 21.16
N CYS A 233 20.48 0.83 22.26
CA CYS A 233 20.03 2.14 22.76
C CYS A 233 20.22 3.24 21.71
N ALA A 234 21.35 3.23 21.01
CA ALA A 234 21.64 4.21 19.96
C ALA A 234 20.66 4.14 18.79
N LEU A 235 20.38 2.93 18.29
CA LEU A 235 19.48 2.72 17.15
C LEU A 235 18.04 3.06 17.52
N GLU A 236 17.59 2.68 18.72
CA GLU A 236 16.27 3.04 19.24
C GLU A 236 16.11 4.57 19.32
N GLN A 237 17.13 5.24 19.88
CA GLN A 237 17.17 6.69 20.02
C GLN A 237 17.16 7.41 18.66
N ARG A 238 17.88 6.88 17.66
CA ARG A 238 17.90 7.44 16.30
C ARG A 238 16.58 7.25 15.57
N SER A 239 16.00 6.05 15.66
CA SER A 239 14.71 5.75 15.04
C SER A 239 13.61 6.64 15.64
N GLY A 240 13.57 6.77 16.97
CA GLY A 240 12.65 7.67 17.66
C GLY A 240 12.83 9.14 17.28
N ALA A 241 14.08 9.63 17.26
CA ALA A 241 14.41 10.99 16.85
C ALA A 241 13.99 11.29 15.39
N LEU A 242 14.25 10.37 14.45
CA LEU A 242 13.80 10.48 13.07
C LEU A 242 12.27 10.41 12.96
N GLY A 243 11.60 9.63 13.80
CA GLY A 243 10.15 9.60 13.90
C GLY A 243 9.55 10.95 14.29
N VAL A 244 10.21 11.68 15.21
CA VAL A 244 9.81 13.06 15.56
C VAL A 244 10.07 14.02 14.40
N MET A 245 11.20 13.91 13.71
CA MET A 245 11.49 14.71 12.51
C MET A 245 10.44 14.47 11.42
N LEU A 246 10.01 13.22 11.22
CA LEU A 246 8.96 12.84 10.28
C LEU A 246 7.61 13.50 10.66
N ALA A 247 7.25 13.50 11.94
CA ALA A 247 6.05 14.18 12.42
C ALA A 247 6.10 15.70 12.19
N VAL A 248 7.27 16.33 12.39
CA VAL A 248 7.49 17.75 12.06
C VAL A 248 7.36 17.97 10.55
N ALA A 249 7.97 17.13 9.72
CA ALA A 249 7.94 17.26 8.26
C ALA A 249 6.52 17.10 7.66
N ASN A 250 5.66 16.31 8.31
CA ASN A 250 4.24 16.19 7.94
C ASN A 250 3.44 17.47 8.23
N GLN A 251 3.93 18.33 9.14
CA GLN A 251 3.29 19.58 9.55
C GLN A 251 3.93 20.77 8.84
N ARG A 252 3.34 21.24 7.73
CA ARG A 252 3.89 22.34 6.91
C ARG A 252 4.21 23.62 7.69
N GLU A 253 3.50 23.90 8.78
CA GLU A 253 3.77 25.09 9.62
C GLU A 253 4.98 24.94 10.56
N LEU A 254 5.38 23.71 10.88
CA LEU A 254 6.52 23.41 11.75
C LEU A 254 7.79 23.10 10.95
N ALA A 255 7.65 22.64 9.71
CA ALA A 255 8.75 22.34 8.78
C ALA A 255 9.26 23.61 8.08
N ASP A 256 9.70 24.61 8.85
CA ASP A 256 10.37 25.80 8.32
C ASP A 256 11.81 25.47 7.83
N ASP A 257 12.44 26.42 7.14
CA ASP A 257 13.77 26.23 6.56
C ASP A 257 14.83 25.87 7.62
N ASP A 258 14.67 26.36 8.85
CA ASP A 258 15.60 26.11 9.94
C ASP A 258 15.41 24.70 10.53
N ALA A 259 14.17 24.23 10.67
CA ALA A 259 13.86 22.85 11.01
C ALA A 259 14.38 21.89 9.94
N ILE A 260 14.17 22.18 8.65
CA ILE A 260 14.67 21.36 7.54
C ILE A 260 16.21 21.28 7.58
N LYS A 261 16.91 22.41 7.71
CA LYS A 261 18.38 22.43 7.88
C LYS A 261 18.83 21.63 9.09
N ALA A 262 18.09 21.69 10.19
CA ALA A 262 18.40 20.95 11.41
C ALA A 262 18.23 19.42 11.27
N MET A 263 17.48 18.94 10.27
CA MET A 263 17.30 17.52 9.96
C MET A 263 18.41 16.94 9.07
N LEU A 264 19.05 17.75 8.23
CA LEU A 264 19.98 17.26 7.20
C LEU A 264 21.19 16.50 7.76
N LEU A 265 21.89 17.05 8.76
CA LEU A 265 23.05 16.38 9.36
C LEU A 265 22.69 15.05 10.05
N PRO A 266 21.61 14.96 10.86
CA PRO A 266 21.11 13.67 11.37
C PRO A 266 20.84 12.63 10.29
N ILE A 267 20.19 13.03 9.19
CA ILE A 267 19.91 12.14 8.05
C ILE A 267 21.21 11.64 7.44
N GLU A 268 22.18 12.53 7.21
CA GLU A 268 23.48 12.18 6.65
C GLU A 268 24.23 11.19 7.56
N CYS A 269 24.22 11.43 8.88
CA CYS A 269 24.80 10.51 9.85
C CYS A 269 24.12 9.13 9.87
N ALA A 270 22.80 9.09 9.69
CA ALA A 270 22.05 7.84 9.59
C ALA A 270 22.39 7.05 8.31
N LEU A 271 22.64 7.74 7.19
CA LEU A 271 23.12 7.13 5.95
C LEU A 271 24.56 6.60 6.09
N VAL A 272 25.46 7.34 6.77
CA VAL A 272 26.81 6.86 7.10
C VAL A 272 26.75 5.59 7.93
N MET A 273 25.89 5.54 8.96
CA MET A 273 25.68 4.33 9.75
C MET A 273 25.12 3.19 8.91
N SER A 274 24.19 3.47 7.99
CA SER A 274 23.57 2.47 7.11
C SER A 274 24.59 1.79 6.20
N SER A 275 25.65 2.50 5.80
CA SER A 275 26.74 1.89 5.05
C SER A 275 27.55 0.83 5.84
N GLN A 276 27.37 0.76 7.16
CA GLN A 276 28.13 -0.12 8.07
C GLN A 276 27.33 -1.34 8.53
N VAL A 277 26.13 -1.56 8.00
CA VAL A 277 25.18 -2.61 8.43
C VAL A 277 25.81 -4.00 8.45
N GLY A 278 26.53 -4.38 7.40
CA GLY A 278 27.21 -5.67 7.34
C GLY A 278 28.29 -5.85 8.42
N THR A 279 28.89 -4.77 8.94
CA THR A 279 29.87 -4.85 10.04
C THR A 279 29.17 -4.96 11.40
N LEU A 280 28.08 -4.21 11.59
CA LEU A 280 27.28 -4.25 12.82
C LEU A 280 26.61 -5.61 13.02
N ILE A 281 26.02 -6.18 11.97
CA ILE A 281 25.39 -7.51 12.03
C ILE A 281 26.42 -8.59 12.35
N ARG A 282 27.63 -8.53 11.75
CA ARG A 282 28.71 -9.50 12.05
C ARG A 282 29.21 -9.39 13.49
N SER A 283 29.22 -8.19 14.07
CA SER A 283 29.78 -7.95 15.40
C SER A 283 28.78 -8.21 16.53
N TYR A 284 27.50 -7.91 16.32
CA TYR A 284 26.48 -7.90 17.37
C TYR A 284 25.24 -8.78 17.08
N GLY A 285 25.20 -9.45 15.93
CA GLY A 285 24.16 -10.42 15.57
C GLY A 285 22.96 -9.86 14.81
N THR A 286 22.02 -10.75 14.50
CA THR A 286 20.87 -10.48 13.62
C THR A 286 19.83 -9.55 14.23
N LYS A 287 19.75 -9.42 15.55
CA LYS A 287 18.86 -8.46 16.24
C LYS A 287 19.07 -7.01 15.78
N MET A 288 20.32 -6.64 15.45
CA MET A 288 20.64 -5.31 14.93
C MET A 288 19.96 -5.01 13.60
N ARG A 289 19.66 -6.05 12.79
CA ARG A 289 19.04 -5.88 11.48
C ARG A 289 17.67 -5.20 11.61
N ALA A 290 16.81 -5.67 12.51
CA ALA A 290 15.49 -5.08 12.71
C ALA A 290 15.57 -3.62 13.16
N LEU A 291 16.45 -3.31 14.12
CA LEU A 291 16.66 -1.95 14.63
C LEU A 291 17.19 -0.99 13.54
N ILE A 292 18.12 -1.47 12.71
CA ILE A 292 18.64 -0.74 11.56
C ILE A 292 17.54 -0.50 10.53
N SER A 293 16.71 -1.49 10.24
CA SER A 293 15.55 -1.34 9.35
C SER A 293 14.60 -0.27 9.88
N CYS A 294 14.30 -0.23 11.19
CA CYS A 294 13.51 0.85 11.78
C CYS A 294 14.12 2.25 11.55
N VAL A 295 15.46 2.39 11.61
CA VAL A 295 16.13 3.66 11.29
C VAL A 295 15.99 3.99 9.79
N ARG A 296 16.27 3.02 8.91
CA ARG A 296 16.20 3.18 7.45
C ARG A 296 14.79 3.57 6.98
N VAL A 297 13.74 2.92 7.51
CA VAL A 297 12.33 3.27 7.26
C VAL A 297 12.10 4.77 7.48
N ARG A 298 12.50 5.29 8.65
CA ARG A 298 12.28 6.71 8.98
C ARG A 298 13.11 7.66 8.13
N VAL A 299 14.35 7.30 7.80
CA VAL A 299 15.18 8.08 6.88
C VAL A 299 14.51 8.20 5.51
N TYR A 300 14.08 7.08 4.93
CA TYR A 300 13.48 7.05 3.60
C TYR A 300 12.13 7.80 3.58
N GLN A 301 11.27 7.57 4.57
CA GLN A 301 10.01 8.31 4.72
C GLN A 301 10.22 9.81 4.89
N LEU A 302 11.18 10.23 5.70
CA LEU A 302 11.47 11.65 5.92
C LEU A 302 11.96 12.33 4.64
N LEU A 303 12.86 11.70 3.90
CA LEU A 303 13.37 12.21 2.63
C LEU A 303 12.26 12.35 1.58
N MET A 304 11.23 11.50 1.60
CA MET A 304 10.07 11.63 0.71
C MET A 304 9.22 12.88 1.01
N LEU A 305 9.22 13.38 2.25
CA LEU A 305 8.52 14.61 2.63
C LEU A 305 9.34 15.88 2.38
N LEU A 306 10.66 15.79 2.49
CA LEU A 306 11.54 16.93 2.30
C LEU A 306 11.64 17.37 0.82
N PRO A 307 11.91 18.67 0.56
CA PRO A 307 12.20 19.15 -0.78
C PRO A 307 13.49 18.52 -1.32
N PRO A 308 13.50 17.84 -2.48
CA PRO A 308 14.68 17.13 -2.97
C PRO A 308 15.95 17.98 -3.15
N LYS A 309 15.78 19.27 -3.45
CA LYS A 309 16.88 20.24 -3.56
C LYS A 309 17.67 20.41 -2.26
N SER A 310 17.03 20.19 -1.10
CA SER A 310 17.69 20.35 0.21
C SER A 310 18.72 19.24 0.50
N TYR A 311 18.59 18.08 -0.15
CA TYR A 311 19.43 16.90 0.10
C TYR A 311 20.08 16.32 -1.17
N GLU A 312 20.19 17.11 -2.24
CA GLU A 312 20.77 16.68 -3.52
C GLU A 312 22.21 16.13 -3.38
N HIS A 313 23.00 16.72 -2.47
CA HIS A 313 24.35 16.27 -2.14
C HIS A 313 24.40 14.83 -1.56
N MET A 314 23.29 14.32 -1.02
CA MET A 314 23.18 12.97 -0.46
C MET A 314 22.69 11.92 -1.47
N PHE A 315 22.33 12.29 -2.72
CA PHE A 315 21.73 11.35 -3.67
C PHE A 315 22.62 10.13 -3.95
N HIS A 316 23.94 10.31 -4.06
CA HIS A 316 24.84 9.20 -4.34
C HIS A 316 24.90 8.18 -3.18
N SER A 317 25.04 8.64 -1.94
CA SER A 317 25.06 7.74 -0.77
C SER A 317 23.70 7.09 -0.56
N LEU A 318 22.61 7.85 -0.71
CA LEU A 318 21.25 7.36 -0.61
C LEU A 318 20.96 6.27 -1.65
N LEU A 319 21.22 6.52 -2.94
CA LEU A 319 20.94 5.56 -4.00
C LEU A 319 21.71 4.26 -3.83
N ARG A 320 22.94 4.32 -3.31
CA ARG A 320 23.69 3.09 -2.99
C ARG A 320 22.96 2.23 -1.96
N GLU A 321 22.43 2.84 -0.89
CA GLU A 321 21.66 2.10 0.13
C GLU A 321 20.32 1.61 -0.41
N LEU A 322 19.60 2.43 -1.20
CA LEU A 322 18.33 2.05 -1.82
C LEU A 322 18.49 0.87 -2.79
N VAL A 323 19.51 0.91 -3.65
CA VAL A 323 19.82 -0.17 -4.59
C VAL A 323 20.23 -1.45 -3.85
N ALA A 324 21.01 -1.33 -2.77
CA ALA A 324 21.38 -2.48 -1.94
C ALA A 324 20.16 -3.15 -1.28
N GLU A 325 19.18 -2.37 -0.81
CA GLU A 325 17.91 -2.87 -0.27
C GLU A 325 17.05 -3.55 -1.36
N ILE A 326 16.82 -2.88 -2.49
CA ILE A 326 15.99 -3.40 -3.60
C ILE A 326 16.56 -4.72 -4.16
N THR A 327 17.89 -4.83 -4.22
CA THR A 327 18.59 -6.03 -4.71
C THR A 327 18.84 -7.10 -3.64
N LEU A 328 18.42 -6.86 -2.39
CA LEU A 328 18.66 -7.75 -1.25
C LEU A 328 20.16 -8.09 -1.11
N SER A 329 21.03 -7.10 -1.32
CA SER A 329 22.49 -7.29 -1.28
C SER A 329 23.01 -7.54 0.14
N ASP A 330 22.33 -6.98 1.15
CA ASP A 330 22.69 -7.12 2.57
C ASP A 330 22.41 -8.53 3.14
N ASP A 331 21.53 -9.31 2.50
CA ASP A 331 21.22 -10.68 2.88
C ASP A 331 21.00 -11.59 1.67
N GLN A 332 22.01 -12.41 1.37
CA GLN A 332 22.00 -13.33 0.24
C GLN A 332 20.97 -14.47 0.37
N SER A 333 20.46 -14.72 1.58
CA SER A 333 19.42 -15.72 1.85
C SER A 333 18.00 -15.15 1.79
N SER A 334 17.87 -13.82 1.76
CA SER A 334 16.58 -13.15 1.78
C SER A 334 15.79 -13.37 0.48
N GLN A 335 14.48 -13.52 0.65
CA GLN A 335 13.48 -13.65 -0.41
C GLN A 335 12.36 -12.61 -0.22
N LEU A 336 12.68 -11.49 0.45
CA LEU A 336 11.72 -10.43 0.76
C LEU A 336 11.20 -9.75 -0.52
N MET A 337 9.87 -9.67 -0.60
CA MET A 337 9.13 -9.02 -1.67
C MET A 337 8.46 -7.75 -1.14
N THR A 338 8.43 -6.70 -1.98
CA THR A 338 7.77 -5.44 -1.65
C THR A 338 6.24 -5.58 -1.64
N SER A 339 5.58 -4.93 -0.66
CA SER A 339 4.11 -4.82 -0.61
C SER A 339 3.56 -3.79 -1.59
N VAL A 340 4.41 -2.86 -2.02
CA VAL A 340 4.05 -1.76 -2.91
C VAL A 340 3.49 -2.29 -4.24
N ALA A 341 3.86 -3.49 -4.65
CA ALA A 341 3.32 -4.16 -5.84
C ALA A 341 1.79 -4.22 -5.83
N GLY A 342 1.17 -4.54 -4.68
CA GLY A 342 -0.30 -4.65 -4.61
C GLY A 342 -0.98 -3.30 -4.77
N VAL A 343 -0.47 -2.26 -4.10
CA VAL A 343 -1.00 -0.89 -4.20
C VAL A 343 -0.79 -0.30 -5.61
N MET A 344 0.39 -0.52 -6.20
CA MET A 344 0.71 -0.05 -7.56
C MET A 344 -0.18 -0.70 -8.63
N CYS A 345 -0.46 -1.99 -8.46
CA CYS A 345 -1.27 -2.77 -9.38
C CYS A 345 -2.75 -2.78 -8.99
N SER A 346 -3.22 -1.96 -8.05
CA SER A 346 -4.60 -1.98 -7.51
C SER A 346 -5.72 -1.86 -8.57
N GLY A 347 -5.47 -1.18 -9.70
CA GLY A 347 -6.38 -1.18 -10.85
C GLY A 347 -6.40 -2.51 -11.61
N ALA A 348 -5.27 -3.23 -11.59
CA ALA A 348 -5.11 -4.59 -12.08
C ALA A 348 -5.60 -5.63 -11.07
N GLU A 349 -5.48 -5.51 -9.74
CA GLU A 349 -5.91 -6.56 -8.80
C GLU A 349 -7.44 -6.78 -8.79
N HIS A 350 -8.22 -5.70 -8.71
CA HIS A 350 -9.69 -5.77 -8.82
C HIS A 350 -10.16 -6.22 -10.21
N THR A 351 -9.27 -6.26 -11.21
CA THR A 351 -9.56 -6.46 -12.63
C THR A 351 -8.89 -7.72 -13.21
N LEU A 352 -7.82 -8.24 -12.62
CA LEU A 352 -7.02 -9.39 -13.07
C LEU A 352 -7.12 -10.52 -12.08
N LEU A 353 -7.09 -10.16 -10.80
CA LEU A 353 -7.05 -11.11 -9.73
C LEU A 353 -8.45 -11.37 -9.21
N ALA A 354 -9.49 -10.56 -9.43
CA ALA A 354 -10.85 -10.82 -8.91
C ALA A 354 -11.44 -12.25 -9.08
N PRO A 355 -11.12 -13.06 -10.10
CA PRO A 355 -11.56 -14.47 -10.14
C PRO A 355 -10.66 -15.41 -9.30
N TRP A 356 -9.46 -14.94 -8.93
CA TRP A 356 -8.39 -15.61 -8.21
C TRP A 356 -8.09 -14.97 -6.83
N SER A 357 -8.63 -13.79 -6.50
CA SER A 357 -8.46 -12.99 -5.30
C SER A 357 -9.81 -12.49 -4.83
N GLY A 358 -10.50 -13.34 -4.07
CA GLY A 358 -11.53 -13.00 -3.10
C GLY A 358 -12.83 -12.38 -3.61
N GLY A 359 -12.81 -11.35 -4.45
CA GLY A 359 -13.92 -10.43 -4.66
C GLY A 359 -15.17 -10.99 -5.36
N ALA A 360 -15.15 -12.23 -5.87
CA ALA A 360 -16.25 -12.79 -6.64
C ALA A 360 -16.91 -14.05 -6.06
N THR A 361 -16.46 -14.51 -4.89
CA THR A 361 -17.11 -15.57 -4.12
C THR A 361 -17.93 -14.96 -2.99
N ASP A 362 -18.93 -15.70 -2.48
CA ASP A 362 -19.71 -15.28 -1.30
C ASP A 362 -18.85 -15.17 -0.02
N GLN A 363 -17.58 -15.55 -0.08
CA GLN A 363 -16.62 -15.58 1.03
C GLN A 363 -15.42 -14.64 0.83
N SER A 364 -15.58 -13.57 0.02
CA SER A 364 -14.50 -12.63 -0.32
C SER A 364 -13.72 -12.13 0.88
N LEU A 365 -14.40 -11.89 2.00
CA LEU A 365 -13.79 -11.39 3.24
C LEU A 365 -12.85 -12.43 3.89
N VAL A 366 -13.17 -13.72 3.78
CA VAL A 366 -12.35 -14.84 4.28
C VAL A 366 -11.20 -15.14 3.30
N GLU A 367 -11.47 -15.05 2.00
CA GLU A 367 -10.46 -15.27 0.96
C GLU A 367 -9.43 -14.14 0.90
N ASP A 368 -9.86 -12.88 1.03
CA ASP A 368 -8.96 -11.72 1.13
C ASP A 368 -8.07 -11.84 2.38
N GLN A 369 -8.63 -12.27 3.52
CA GLN A 369 -7.85 -12.56 4.72
C GLN A 369 -6.86 -13.72 4.50
N LEU A 370 -7.27 -14.83 3.87
CA LEU A 370 -6.40 -15.98 3.59
C LEU A 370 -5.31 -15.69 2.55
N GLN A 371 -5.55 -14.78 1.60
CA GLN A 371 -4.58 -14.41 0.56
C GLN A 371 -3.55 -13.40 1.04
N ILE A 372 -3.98 -12.41 1.83
CA ILE A 372 -3.05 -11.56 2.57
C ILE A 372 -2.14 -12.48 3.38
N LEU A 373 -2.68 -13.41 4.16
CA LEU A 373 -1.92 -14.35 4.98
C LEU A 373 -1.00 -15.33 4.20
N SER A 374 -1.25 -15.60 2.91
CA SER A 374 -0.49 -16.61 2.17
C SER A 374 0.74 -16.08 1.42
N HIS A 375 0.78 -14.78 1.10
CA HIS A 375 1.89 -14.18 0.34
C HIS A 375 2.49 -12.91 0.96
N MET A 376 1.78 -12.27 1.90
CA MET A 376 2.14 -10.99 2.51
C MET A 376 2.07 -11.15 4.04
N GLY A 377 3.10 -10.76 4.79
CA GLY A 377 3.05 -10.91 6.25
C GLY A 377 1.85 -10.16 6.84
N SER A 378 1.13 -10.74 7.79
CA SER A 378 0.14 -10.00 8.57
C SER A 378 0.85 -8.91 9.36
N GLY A 379 0.46 -7.66 9.13
CA GLY A 379 0.99 -6.51 9.85
C GLY A 379 0.54 -6.52 11.31
N ALA A 380 1.32 -5.90 12.18
CA ALA A 380 1.04 -5.81 13.61
C ALA A 380 1.56 -4.49 14.15
N LEU A 381 0.80 -3.83 15.01
CA LEU A 381 1.15 -2.51 15.55
C LEU A 381 2.46 -2.49 16.36
N GLU A 382 2.89 -3.64 16.88
CA GLU A 382 4.19 -3.77 17.53
C GLU A 382 5.38 -3.60 16.57
N ASN A 383 5.17 -3.76 15.26
CA ASN A 383 6.18 -3.50 14.24
C ASN A 383 6.47 -2.00 14.10
N ASP A 384 5.47 -1.14 14.29
CA ASP A 384 5.64 0.31 14.34
C ASP A 384 4.62 0.97 15.29
N ILE A 385 5.05 1.18 16.54
CA ILE A 385 4.22 1.81 17.58
C ILE A 385 3.86 3.27 17.28
N THR A 386 4.51 3.94 16.33
CA THR A 386 4.15 5.32 15.97
C THR A 386 2.88 5.41 15.14
N CYS A 387 2.42 4.29 14.56
CA CYS A 387 1.10 4.18 13.95
C CYS A 387 -0.05 4.38 14.95
N LEU A 388 0.20 4.22 16.26
CA LEU A 388 -0.74 4.64 17.33
C LEU A 388 -1.05 6.14 17.30
N VAL A 389 -0.14 6.96 16.79
CA VAL A 389 -0.27 8.41 16.72
C VAL A 389 -0.76 8.83 15.34
N SER A 390 -0.15 8.29 14.27
CA SER A 390 -0.43 8.71 12.89
C SER A 390 -1.71 8.10 12.29
N GLY A 391 -2.17 6.94 12.76
CA GLY A 391 -3.43 6.36 12.30
C GLY A 391 -4.62 7.23 12.69
N SER A 392 -5.62 7.39 11.81
CA SER A 392 -6.86 8.12 12.11
C SER A 392 -7.96 7.13 12.51
N ALA A 393 -8.51 7.28 13.71
CA ALA A 393 -9.66 6.48 14.18
C ALA A 393 -11.01 6.97 13.61
N LYS A 394 -11.01 8.02 12.77
CA LYS A 394 -12.23 8.62 12.20
C LYS A 394 -12.75 7.92 10.94
N ASP A 395 -11.87 7.22 10.23
CA ASP A 395 -12.24 6.55 9.00
C ASP A 395 -12.88 5.22 9.35
N VAL A 396 -14.20 5.13 9.18
CA VAL A 396 -15.07 3.96 9.49
C VAL A 396 -14.64 2.66 8.75
N HIS A 397 -13.66 2.76 7.84
CA HIS A 397 -13.06 1.64 7.11
C HIS A 397 -11.63 1.27 7.55
N ASN A 398 -10.96 2.11 8.35
CA ASN A 398 -9.65 1.82 8.91
C ASN A 398 -9.81 1.20 10.29
N LEU A 399 -10.12 -0.09 10.30
CA LEU A 399 -9.83 -0.97 11.43
C LEU A 399 -8.35 -0.80 11.81
N TRP A 400 -8.07 -0.83 13.10
CA TRP A 400 -6.75 -1.01 13.73
C TRP A 400 -5.51 -0.99 12.79
N PRO A 401 -4.53 -0.08 12.97
CA PRO A 401 -3.35 -0.04 12.11
C PRO A 401 -2.51 -1.33 12.20
N GLU A 402 -2.25 -1.95 11.05
CA GLU A 402 -1.46 -3.16 10.90
C GLU A 402 -0.19 -2.89 10.07
N PRO A 403 0.82 -2.19 10.63
CA PRO A 403 2.07 -1.95 9.92
C PRO A 403 2.84 -3.25 9.68
N ASP A 404 3.42 -3.37 8.48
CA ASP A 404 4.29 -4.47 8.10
C ASP A 404 5.54 -4.57 8.99
N THR A 405 6.21 -5.72 8.96
CA THR A 405 7.49 -5.90 9.66
C THR A 405 8.51 -4.84 9.24
N PRO A 406 9.43 -4.40 10.13
CA PRO A 406 10.40 -3.35 9.80
C PRO A 406 11.21 -3.62 8.53
N GLN A 407 11.48 -4.88 8.20
CA GLN A 407 12.21 -5.26 6.99
C GLN A 407 11.39 -5.03 5.72
N VAL A 408 10.12 -5.42 5.71
CA VAL A 408 9.20 -5.18 4.57
C VAL A 408 8.94 -3.69 4.41
N ALA A 409 8.62 -2.99 5.52
CA ALA A 409 8.43 -1.54 5.51
C ALA A 409 9.68 -0.78 5.03
N CYS A 410 10.87 -1.28 5.34
CA CYS A 410 12.15 -0.71 4.88
C CYS A 410 12.30 -0.86 3.36
N LEU A 411 12.01 -2.05 2.83
CA LEU A 411 12.03 -2.32 1.39
C LEU A 411 11.00 -1.45 0.65
N ASP A 412 9.79 -1.34 1.17
CA ASP A 412 8.72 -0.52 0.58
C ASP A 412 9.08 0.97 0.56
N ALA A 413 9.58 1.49 1.68
CA ALA A 413 10.06 2.86 1.76
C ALA A 413 11.26 3.08 0.82
N ALA A 414 12.14 2.09 0.64
CA ALA A 414 13.25 2.16 -0.29
C ALA A 414 12.80 2.21 -1.76
N VAL A 415 11.85 1.37 -2.15
CA VAL A 415 11.24 1.35 -3.49
C VAL A 415 10.59 2.70 -3.81
N GLN A 416 9.84 3.28 -2.85
CA GLN A 416 9.21 4.60 -3.02
C GLN A 416 10.23 5.74 -3.08
N ALA A 417 11.23 5.76 -2.19
CA ALA A 417 12.29 6.75 -2.20
C ALA A 417 13.12 6.69 -3.49
N PHE A 418 13.38 5.49 -4.00
CA PHE A 418 14.05 5.30 -5.29
C PHE A 418 13.27 5.93 -6.43
N GLY A 419 11.96 5.66 -6.51
CA GLY A 419 11.09 6.25 -7.53
C GLY A 419 11.07 7.78 -7.55
N ARG A 420 11.26 8.41 -6.38
CA ARG A 420 11.36 9.88 -6.24
C ARG A 420 12.72 10.45 -6.64
N VAL A 421 13.81 9.76 -6.31
CA VAL A 421 15.20 10.27 -6.50
C VAL A 421 15.75 9.93 -7.88
N PHE A 422 15.44 8.76 -8.43
CA PHE A 422 15.93 8.29 -9.74
C PHE A 422 15.64 9.25 -10.91
N PRO A 423 14.48 9.93 -11.00
CA PRO A 423 14.23 10.91 -12.06
C PRO A 423 15.20 12.10 -12.03
N MET A 424 15.74 12.43 -10.85
CA MET A 424 16.50 13.67 -10.59
C MET A 424 18.01 13.54 -10.84
N ILE A 425 18.53 12.31 -11.00
CA ILE A 425 19.95 12.09 -11.22
C ILE A 425 20.35 12.21 -12.70
N PRO A 426 21.65 12.38 -13.01
CA PRO A 426 22.12 12.41 -14.40
C PRO A 426 21.88 11.08 -15.15
N GLU A 427 21.61 11.17 -16.46
CA GLU A 427 21.36 10.02 -17.35
C GLU A 427 22.42 8.91 -17.29
N ARG A 428 23.70 9.28 -17.09
CA ARG A 428 24.80 8.32 -16.96
C ARG A 428 24.63 7.44 -15.71
N GLN A 429 24.19 8.02 -14.60
CA GLN A 429 23.98 7.28 -13.36
C GLN A 429 22.71 6.41 -13.46
N LYS A 430 21.64 6.90 -14.11
CA LYS A 430 20.44 6.10 -14.41
C LYS A 430 20.82 4.81 -15.16
N LEU A 431 21.63 4.93 -16.21
CA LEU A 431 22.11 3.80 -16.99
C LEU A 431 22.88 2.79 -16.13
N GLN A 432 23.85 3.24 -15.34
CA GLN A 432 24.67 2.37 -14.49
C GLN A 432 23.83 1.59 -13.48
N ILE A 433 22.82 2.23 -12.88
CA ILE A 433 21.92 1.57 -11.91
C ILE A 433 21.07 0.50 -12.61
N THR A 434 20.50 0.81 -13.77
CA THR A 434 19.67 -0.16 -14.51
C THR A 434 20.50 -1.33 -15.06
N GLU A 435 21.73 -1.08 -15.53
CA GLU A 435 22.69 -2.12 -15.89
C GLU A 435 23.01 -3.02 -14.69
N HIS A 436 23.26 -2.42 -13.52
CA HIS A 436 23.50 -3.17 -12.30
C HIS A 436 22.31 -4.07 -11.91
N PHE A 437 21.06 -3.59 -12.01
CA PHE A 437 19.89 -4.43 -11.79
C PHE A 437 19.85 -5.64 -12.73
N ALA A 438 20.13 -5.43 -14.03
CA ALA A 438 20.19 -6.52 -15.00
C ALA A 438 21.29 -7.54 -14.68
N GLU A 439 22.47 -7.06 -14.26
CA GLU A 439 23.59 -7.92 -13.85
C GLU A 439 23.26 -8.76 -12.60
N VAL A 440 22.66 -8.16 -11.57
CA VAL A 440 22.26 -8.86 -10.35
C VAL A 440 21.24 -9.95 -10.66
N LEU A 441 20.23 -9.64 -11.47
CA LEU A 441 19.22 -10.61 -11.90
C LEU A 441 19.84 -11.76 -12.69
N LYS A 442 20.78 -11.47 -13.60
CA LYS A 442 21.48 -12.50 -14.39
C LYS A 442 22.38 -13.39 -13.55
N ASN A 443 23.02 -12.84 -12.52
CA ASN A 443 23.98 -13.55 -11.68
C ASN A 443 23.32 -14.33 -10.51
N CYS A 444 22.04 -14.07 -10.21
CA CYS A 444 21.32 -14.74 -9.13
C CYS A 444 20.91 -16.17 -9.53
N LYS A 445 21.57 -17.18 -8.95
CA LYS A 445 21.31 -18.60 -9.23
C LYS A 445 20.02 -19.15 -8.58
N HIS A 446 19.61 -18.58 -7.45
CA HIS A 446 18.44 -19.05 -6.72
C HIS A 446 17.17 -18.45 -7.33
N VAL A 447 16.31 -19.31 -7.89
CA VAL A 447 15.09 -18.89 -8.60
C VAL A 447 14.16 -18.06 -7.71
N GLN A 448 13.86 -18.51 -6.49
CA GLN A 448 12.96 -17.78 -5.57
C GLN A 448 13.49 -16.37 -5.23
N ARG A 449 14.80 -16.26 -4.93
CA ARG A 449 15.43 -14.96 -4.67
C ARG A 449 15.48 -14.08 -5.91
N GLN A 450 15.78 -14.67 -7.07
CA GLN A 450 15.78 -13.95 -8.35
C GLN A 450 14.39 -13.35 -8.62
N GLN A 451 13.32 -14.09 -8.32
CA GLN A 451 11.94 -13.61 -8.48
C GLN A 451 11.59 -12.49 -7.49
N ALA A 452 12.04 -12.59 -6.24
CA ALA A 452 11.85 -11.51 -5.26
C ALA A 452 12.57 -10.22 -5.69
N ILE A 453 13.84 -10.33 -6.11
CA ILE A 453 14.61 -9.19 -6.63
C ILE A 453 13.95 -8.62 -7.88
N LEU A 454 13.47 -9.48 -8.79
CA LEU A 454 12.79 -9.06 -10.01
C LEU A 454 11.54 -8.23 -9.68
N LEU A 455 10.69 -8.68 -8.76
CA LEU A 455 9.52 -7.91 -8.33
C LEU A 455 9.92 -6.54 -7.77
N ASN A 456 10.89 -6.51 -6.85
CA ASN A 456 11.35 -5.28 -6.21
C ASN A 456 11.90 -4.28 -7.24
N VAL A 457 12.71 -4.76 -8.18
CA VAL A 457 13.28 -3.95 -9.28
C VAL A 457 12.17 -3.41 -10.20
N LEU A 458 11.19 -4.24 -10.57
CA LEU A 458 10.08 -3.82 -11.43
C LEU A 458 9.24 -2.73 -10.77
N CYS A 459 8.90 -2.87 -9.49
CA CYS A 459 8.18 -1.83 -8.75
C CYS A 459 8.99 -0.53 -8.64
N ALA A 460 10.29 -0.63 -8.34
CA ALA A 460 11.17 0.53 -8.26
C ALA A 460 11.29 1.27 -9.61
N LEU A 461 11.47 0.54 -10.72
CA LEU A 461 11.52 1.11 -12.05
C LEU A 461 10.17 1.71 -12.48
N ALA A 462 9.05 1.05 -12.17
CA ALA A 462 7.72 1.58 -12.47
C ALA A 462 7.45 2.91 -11.77
N LEU A 463 7.78 3.04 -10.47
CA LEU A 463 7.68 4.32 -9.76
C LEU A 463 8.65 5.37 -10.29
N ALA A 464 9.85 4.97 -10.68
CA ALA A 464 10.83 5.87 -11.28
C ALA A 464 10.35 6.41 -12.64
N PHE A 465 9.80 5.57 -13.52
CA PHE A 465 9.24 6.01 -14.80
C PHE A 465 8.03 6.92 -14.60
N ARG A 466 7.19 6.63 -13.60
CA ARG A 466 6.12 7.54 -13.19
C ARG A 466 6.65 8.90 -12.74
N GLY A 467 7.70 8.94 -11.93
CA GLY A 467 8.33 10.19 -11.50
C GLY A 467 8.91 11.00 -12.67
N ILE A 468 9.43 10.32 -13.70
CA ILE A 468 9.91 10.95 -14.94
C ILE A 468 8.74 11.60 -15.70
N THR A 469 7.61 10.91 -15.85
CA THR A 469 6.45 11.42 -16.60
C THR A 469 5.71 12.54 -15.87
N GLU A 470 5.62 12.50 -14.54
CA GLU A 470 4.92 13.51 -13.72
C GLU A 470 5.74 14.79 -13.49
N SER A 471 7.03 14.78 -13.79
CA SER A 471 7.92 15.93 -13.59
C SER A 471 7.54 17.14 -14.47
N ARG A 472 7.42 18.34 -13.86
CA ARG A 472 7.14 19.60 -14.57
C ARG A 472 8.31 19.94 -15.50
N GLY A 473 8.14 19.62 -16.78
CA GLY A 473 9.16 19.82 -17.81
C GLY A 473 9.21 18.70 -18.85
N GLY A 474 8.53 17.57 -18.60
CA GLY A 474 8.48 16.47 -19.56
C GLY A 474 9.88 15.96 -19.91
N THR A 475 10.78 15.84 -18.93
CA THR A 475 12.08 15.19 -19.16
C THR A 475 11.82 13.77 -19.60
N ARG A 476 12.18 13.44 -20.84
CA ARG A 476 11.96 12.12 -21.44
C ARG A 476 13.21 11.26 -21.33
N LEU A 477 13.00 9.96 -21.49
CA LEU A 477 14.10 9.01 -21.63
C LEU A 477 14.65 9.05 -23.07
N ASP A 478 15.49 10.06 -23.35
CA ASP A 478 16.08 10.25 -24.67
C ASP A 478 17.26 9.31 -24.94
N ASN A 479 17.89 8.77 -23.89
CA ASN A 479 19.02 7.86 -23.98
C ASN A 479 18.62 6.46 -24.47
N ASP A 480 19.08 6.10 -25.67
CA ASP A 480 18.74 4.84 -26.33
C ASP A 480 19.27 3.59 -25.59
N ALA A 481 20.45 3.69 -24.97
CA ALA A 481 21.02 2.59 -24.19
C ALA A 481 20.18 2.31 -22.94
N LEU A 482 19.78 3.37 -22.24
CA LEU A 482 18.93 3.29 -21.05
C LEU A 482 17.56 2.71 -21.39
N ARG A 483 16.97 3.09 -22.53
CA ARG A 483 15.72 2.50 -23.02
C ARG A 483 15.86 1.01 -23.25
N LYS A 484 16.89 0.56 -23.99
CA LYS A 484 17.09 -0.86 -24.33
C LYS A 484 17.30 -1.75 -23.11
N ILE A 485 18.08 -1.30 -22.13
CA ILE A 485 18.29 -2.09 -20.92
C ILE A 485 17.03 -2.13 -20.05
N SER A 486 16.30 -1.00 -19.95
CA SER A 486 15.05 -0.92 -19.20
C SER A 486 13.97 -1.82 -19.82
N THR A 487 13.82 -1.84 -21.14
CA THR A 487 12.89 -2.75 -21.82
C THR A 487 13.28 -4.20 -21.58
N SER A 488 14.56 -4.55 -21.69
CA SER A 488 15.01 -5.92 -21.46
C SER A 488 14.74 -6.43 -20.03
N VAL A 489 14.95 -5.60 -19.01
CA VAL A 489 14.64 -5.97 -17.62
C VAL A 489 13.14 -6.18 -17.42
N VAL A 490 12.31 -5.30 -18.00
CA VAL A 490 10.85 -5.39 -17.91
C VAL A 490 10.31 -6.61 -18.68
N GLU A 491 10.82 -6.87 -19.88
CA GLU A 491 10.48 -8.04 -20.70
C GLU A 491 10.81 -9.35 -19.98
N SER A 492 11.95 -9.42 -19.27
CA SER A 492 12.29 -10.57 -18.43
C SER A 492 11.23 -10.86 -17.35
N GLY A 493 10.59 -9.83 -16.80
CA GLY A 493 9.46 -9.96 -15.88
C GLY A 493 8.22 -10.60 -16.50
N LEU A 494 7.95 -10.30 -17.78
CA LEU A 494 6.82 -10.85 -18.53
C LEU A 494 7.07 -12.30 -18.96
N GLU A 495 8.29 -12.63 -19.38
CA GLU A 495 8.67 -13.96 -19.86
C GLU A 495 8.94 -14.94 -18.71
N ASN A 496 9.73 -14.50 -17.71
CA ASN A 496 10.24 -15.37 -16.65
C ASN A 496 9.50 -15.20 -15.31
N GLY A 497 8.48 -14.35 -15.24
CA GLY A 497 7.68 -14.12 -14.03
C GLY A 497 6.96 -15.39 -13.58
N SER A 498 7.31 -15.89 -12.40
CA SER A 498 6.72 -17.09 -11.80
C SER A 498 5.34 -16.85 -11.18
N THR A 499 5.09 -15.64 -10.67
CA THR A 499 3.84 -15.24 -10.01
C THR A 499 3.04 -14.26 -10.88
N PRO A 500 1.70 -14.23 -10.76
CA PRO A 500 0.87 -13.26 -11.46
C PRO A 500 1.22 -11.81 -11.06
N LEU A 501 1.60 -11.60 -9.80
CA LEU A 501 2.01 -10.30 -9.29
C LEU A 501 3.27 -9.75 -9.99
N VAL A 502 4.28 -10.59 -10.24
CA VAL A 502 5.49 -10.19 -10.99
C VAL A 502 5.13 -9.77 -12.42
N ARG A 503 4.23 -10.50 -13.07
CA ARG A 503 3.78 -10.17 -14.43
C ARG A 503 2.95 -8.89 -14.47
N ALA A 504 2.09 -8.67 -13.48
CA ALA A 504 1.33 -7.44 -13.34
C ALA A 504 2.24 -6.22 -13.12
N ALA A 505 3.23 -6.35 -12.22
CA ALA A 505 4.23 -5.31 -11.99
C ALA A 505 5.07 -5.03 -13.24
N ALA A 506 5.44 -6.07 -14.01
CA ALA A 506 6.14 -5.91 -15.28
C ALA A 506 5.28 -5.19 -16.34
N ALA A 507 3.99 -5.52 -16.43
CA ALA A 507 3.06 -4.86 -17.34
C ALA A 507 2.88 -3.37 -16.97
N GLU A 508 2.71 -3.07 -15.68
CA GLU A 508 2.65 -1.68 -15.18
C GLU A 508 3.96 -0.93 -15.49
N ALA A 509 5.12 -1.54 -15.23
CA ALA A 509 6.41 -0.95 -15.55
C ALA A 509 6.58 -0.66 -17.05
N LEU A 510 6.11 -1.57 -17.92
CA LEU A 510 6.17 -1.39 -19.37
C LEU A 510 5.26 -0.24 -19.83
N GLY A 511 4.06 -0.14 -19.26
CA GLY A 511 3.13 0.95 -19.54
C GLY A 511 3.72 2.31 -19.16
N ARG A 512 4.31 2.43 -17.96
CA ARG A 512 4.97 3.66 -17.50
C ARG A 512 6.22 3.99 -18.32
N LEU A 513 6.99 2.99 -18.73
CA LEU A 513 8.14 3.17 -19.62
C LEU A 513 7.71 3.70 -20.99
N ALA A 514 6.63 3.15 -21.56
CA ALA A 514 6.09 3.62 -22.84
C ALA A 514 5.67 5.10 -22.78
N GLN A 515 5.06 5.53 -21.68
CA GLN A 515 4.72 6.94 -21.45
C GLN A 515 5.97 7.82 -21.41
N ALA A 516 7.00 7.38 -20.67
CA ALA A 516 8.25 8.13 -20.49
C ALA A 516 9.09 8.29 -21.79
N VAL A 517 8.81 7.49 -22.82
CA VAL A 517 9.50 7.49 -24.13
C VAL A 517 8.70 8.21 -25.22
N SER A 518 7.41 8.48 -25.04
CA SER A 518 6.52 8.97 -26.11
C SER A 518 6.76 10.44 -26.54
N ASP A 519 6.69 10.69 -27.86
CA ASP A 519 6.88 12.01 -28.49
C ASP A 519 5.53 12.57 -29.05
N PRO A 520 5.02 13.74 -28.62
CA PRO A 520 3.70 14.26 -28.99
C PRO A 520 3.50 14.58 -30.47
N GLN A 521 4.58 14.76 -31.23
CA GLN A 521 4.52 15.20 -32.63
C GLN A 521 4.51 14.04 -33.65
N ASN A 522 4.89 12.83 -33.23
CA ASN A 522 4.81 11.62 -34.04
C ASN A 522 3.92 10.60 -33.31
N GLY A 523 2.61 10.71 -33.57
CA GLY A 523 1.62 9.78 -33.03
C GLY A 523 2.04 8.33 -33.29
N SER A 524 2.22 7.59 -32.20
CA SER A 524 2.55 6.16 -32.05
C SER A 524 4.03 5.72 -32.14
N THR A 525 4.61 5.52 -30.96
CA THR A 525 5.90 4.87 -30.75
C THR A 525 5.89 3.39 -31.17
N PRO A 526 6.99 2.86 -31.73
CA PRO A 526 7.12 1.46 -32.16
C PRO A 526 6.99 0.46 -31.01
N LEU A 527 7.21 0.87 -29.75
CA LEU A 527 7.05 0.03 -28.57
C LEU A 527 5.56 -0.22 -28.24
N VAL A 528 4.71 0.80 -28.33
CA VAL A 528 3.25 0.67 -28.19
C VAL A 528 2.67 -0.16 -29.34
N ARG A 529 3.20 0.01 -30.55
CA ARG A 529 2.83 -0.83 -31.70
C ARG A 529 3.37 -2.26 -31.57
N ALA A 530 4.52 -2.48 -30.95
CA ALA A 530 5.09 -3.80 -30.69
C ALA A 530 4.32 -4.53 -29.59
N ALA A 531 3.97 -3.86 -28.48
CA ALA A 531 3.12 -4.40 -27.43
C ALA A 531 1.69 -4.69 -27.93
N ALA A 532 1.12 -3.79 -28.76
CA ALA A 532 -0.15 -4.03 -29.44
C ALA A 532 -0.06 -5.15 -30.50
N ALA A 533 1.03 -5.22 -31.28
CA ALA A 533 1.25 -6.29 -32.26
C ALA A 533 1.56 -7.65 -31.61
N GLU A 534 2.16 -7.65 -30.43
CA GLU A 534 2.41 -8.83 -29.60
C GLU A 534 1.12 -9.34 -28.96
N ALA A 535 0.25 -8.44 -28.48
CA ALA A 535 -1.10 -8.78 -28.10
C ALA A 535 -1.87 -9.36 -29.30
N LEU A 536 -1.82 -8.73 -30.48
CA LEU A 536 -2.49 -9.17 -31.71
C LEU A 536 -1.97 -10.50 -32.28
N GLY A 537 -0.65 -10.74 -32.23
CA GLY A 537 -0.03 -12.00 -32.64
C GLY A 537 -0.47 -13.18 -31.77
N ARG A 538 -0.73 -12.91 -30.49
CA ARG A 538 -1.26 -13.88 -29.52
C ARG A 538 -2.78 -14.11 -29.67
N LEU A 539 -3.53 -13.17 -30.27
CA LEU A 539 -4.95 -13.30 -30.59
C LEU A 539 -5.22 -14.19 -31.82
N ALA A 540 -4.30 -14.22 -32.79
CA ALA A 540 -4.46 -14.99 -34.02
C ALA A 540 -4.49 -16.53 -33.80
N GLN A 541 -3.84 -17.06 -32.75
CA GLN A 541 -3.82 -18.49 -32.44
C GLN A 541 -5.02 -18.98 -31.61
N ALA A 542 -5.85 -18.09 -31.04
CA ALA A 542 -7.00 -18.46 -30.22
C ALA A 542 -8.17 -19.09 -31.00
N VAL A 543 -8.16 -18.99 -32.34
CA VAL A 543 -9.27 -19.45 -33.20
C VAL A 543 -9.18 -20.95 -33.52
N SER A 544 -8.04 -21.62 -33.28
CA SER A 544 -7.80 -23.03 -33.65
C SER A 544 -8.17 -23.38 -35.11
N ASP A 545 -8.27 -22.38 -35.99
CA ASP A 545 -8.48 -22.55 -37.42
C ASP A 545 -7.14 -22.32 -38.16
N PRO A 546 -6.54 -23.38 -38.72
CA PRO A 546 -5.30 -23.28 -39.50
C PRO A 546 -5.45 -22.32 -40.70
N GLN A 547 -6.63 -22.18 -41.29
CA GLN A 547 -6.88 -21.26 -42.40
C GLN A 547 -6.91 -19.80 -41.95
N PHE A 548 -7.49 -19.50 -40.79
CA PHE A 548 -7.49 -18.16 -40.20
C PHE A 548 -6.08 -17.68 -39.79
N VAL A 549 -5.30 -18.55 -39.14
CA VAL A 549 -3.90 -18.29 -38.79
C VAL A 549 -3.06 -18.09 -40.04
N ALA A 550 -3.23 -18.94 -41.06
CA ALA A 550 -2.54 -18.81 -42.34
C ALA A 550 -2.92 -17.51 -43.07
N LEU A 551 -4.21 -17.15 -43.14
CA LEU A 551 -4.69 -15.90 -43.76
C LEU A 551 -4.17 -14.64 -43.04
N ARG A 552 -4.05 -14.66 -41.71
CA ARG A 552 -3.53 -13.53 -40.92
C ARG A 552 -2.00 -13.46 -40.96
N ALA A 553 -1.31 -14.60 -40.97
CA ALA A 553 0.11 -14.66 -41.28
C ALA A 553 0.38 -14.15 -42.71
N GLN A 554 -0.43 -14.56 -43.69
CA GLN A 554 -0.35 -14.08 -45.08
C GLN A 554 -0.63 -12.58 -45.17
N ALA A 555 -1.63 -12.05 -44.47
CA ALA A 555 -1.93 -10.61 -44.43
C ALA A 555 -0.80 -9.80 -43.75
N CYS A 556 -0.14 -10.36 -42.73
CA CYS A 556 1.06 -9.80 -42.14
C CYS A 556 2.27 -9.88 -43.11
N PHE A 557 2.42 -10.99 -43.85
CA PHE A 557 3.44 -11.18 -44.90
C PHE A 557 3.23 -10.25 -46.10
N ASP A 558 1.99 -10.00 -46.51
CA ASP A 558 1.62 -9.12 -47.61
C ASP A 558 1.81 -7.64 -47.20
N LYS A 559 1.51 -7.29 -45.95
CA LYS A 559 1.87 -5.97 -45.38
C LYS A 559 3.38 -5.81 -45.18
N LEU A 560 4.12 -6.89 -44.90
CA LEU A 560 5.60 -6.93 -44.87
C LEU A 560 6.22 -6.78 -46.26
N ARG A 561 5.50 -7.15 -47.33
CA ARG A 561 5.92 -6.97 -48.73
C ARG A 561 5.83 -5.53 -49.21
N VAL A 562 4.99 -4.69 -48.60
CA VAL A 562 4.71 -3.30 -49.01
C VAL A 562 5.66 -2.28 -48.37
N PHE A 563 6.30 -2.59 -47.23
CA PHE A 563 7.21 -1.66 -46.55
C PHE A 563 8.69 -2.05 -46.73
N ARG A 564 9.46 -1.22 -47.44
CA ARG A 564 10.85 -1.52 -47.83
C ARG A 564 11.96 -1.19 -46.83
N ASP A 565 11.68 -0.69 -45.61
CA ASP A 565 12.74 -0.36 -44.65
C ASP A 565 12.41 -0.68 -43.18
N GLY A 566 13.45 -1.04 -42.41
CA GLY A 566 13.63 -1.01 -40.95
C GLY A 566 12.64 -1.77 -40.04
N ARG A 567 11.44 -2.11 -40.52
CA ARG A 567 10.29 -2.58 -39.74
C ARG A 567 10.24 -4.10 -39.57
N ARG A 568 11.25 -4.85 -40.03
CA ARG A 568 11.27 -6.33 -40.01
C ARG A 568 11.52 -6.93 -38.61
N ALA A 569 12.22 -6.23 -37.72
CA ALA A 569 12.58 -6.80 -36.41
C ALA A 569 11.37 -6.91 -35.45
N GLY A 570 10.46 -5.94 -35.46
CA GLY A 570 9.28 -5.93 -34.58
C GLY A 570 8.23 -6.99 -34.93
N TYR A 571 8.05 -7.30 -36.22
CA TYR A 571 7.13 -8.36 -36.65
C TYR A 571 7.74 -9.77 -36.54
N ALA A 572 9.08 -9.89 -36.59
CA ALA A 572 9.77 -11.16 -36.43
C ALA A 572 9.81 -11.65 -34.96
N LEU A 573 9.84 -10.71 -33.99
CA LEU A 573 9.75 -11.02 -32.55
C LEU A 573 8.32 -11.41 -32.10
N ALA A 574 7.30 -10.83 -32.73
CA ALA A 574 5.89 -11.19 -32.49
C ALA A 574 5.51 -12.62 -32.91
N LEU A 575 6.35 -13.29 -33.73
CA LEU A 575 6.16 -14.68 -34.15
C LEU A 575 6.77 -15.72 -33.17
N GLY A 576 7.43 -15.30 -32.09
CA GLY A 576 8.34 -16.15 -31.31
C GLY A 576 7.82 -16.78 -30.01
N CYS A 577 6.83 -16.22 -29.30
CA CYS A 577 6.56 -16.64 -27.91
C CYS A 577 5.11 -17.07 -27.66
N ILE A 578 4.93 -18.39 -27.60
CA ILE A 578 3.71 -19.13 -27.25
C ILE A 578 3.73 -19.35 -25.72
N HIS A 579 2.79 -18.77 -24.95
CA HIS A 579 2.11 -19.38 -23.78
C HIS A 579 1.27 -18.37 -22.94
N ARG A 580 0.05 -18.82 -22.56
CA ARG A 580 -0.98 -18.32 -21.61
C ARG A 580 -1.65 -16.96 -21.88
N HIS A 581 -2.95 -17.01 -22.21
CA HIS A 581 -3.64 -16.07 -23.10
C HIS A 581 -4.40 -14.90 -22.44
N ALA A 582 -4.68 -14.91 -21.13
CA ALA A 582 -5.49 -13.86 -20.48
C ALA A 582 -4.72 -12.56 -20.18
N TRP A 583 -3.42 -12.65 -19.88
CA TRP A 583 -2.62 -11.51 -19.38
C TRP A 583 -2.27 -10.47 -20.45
N ALA A 584 -2.17 -10.87 -21.72
CA ALA A 584 -1.90 -9.95 -22.82
C ALA A 584 -3.08 -9.01 -23.12
N MET A 585 -4.31 -9.51 -22.99
CA MET A 585 -5.53 -8.71 -23.15
C MET A 585 -5.64 -7.64 -22.07
N VAL A 586 -5.16 -7.97 -20.88
CA VAL A 586 -5.23 -7.04 -19.76
C VAL A 586 -4.10 -6.03 -19.81
N ALA A 587 -2.89 -6.42 -20.23
CA ALA A 587 -1.84 -5.46 -20.56
C ALA A 587 -2.34 -4.45 -21.61
N LEU A 588 -3.08 -4.90 -22.63
CA LEU A 588 -3.69 -4.01 -23.62
C LEU A 588 -4.78 -3.10 -23.02
N SER A 589 -5.59 -3.60 -22.08
CA SER A 589 -6.59 -2.79 -21.37
C SER A 589 -5.96 -1.71 -20.49
N LEU A 590 -4.87 -2.03 -19.79
CA LEU A 590 -4.12 -1.07 -18.97
C LEU A 590 -3.44 -0.02 -19.84
N ILE A 591 -2.89 -0.42 -21.00
CA ILE A 591 -2.34 0.51 -21.99
C ILE A 591 -3.43 1.43 -22.55
N ALA A 592 -4.64 0.92 -22.77
CA ALA A 592 -5.77 1.73 -23.21
C ALA A 592 -6.18 2.73 -22.10
N GLU A 593 -6.43 2.27 -20.88
CA GLU A 593 -6.81 3.13 -19.74
C GLU A 593 -5.77 4.21 -19.44
N THR A 594 -4.49 3.85 -19.45
CA THR A 594 -3.40 4.79 -19.16
C THR A 594 -3.00 5.65 -20.36
N GLY A 595 -3.25 5.19 -21.58
CA GLY A 595 -2.99 5.92 -22.83
C GLY A 595 -4.06 6.95 -23.18
N GLY A 596 -5.27 6.82 -22.65
CA GLY A 596 -6.38 7.73 -22.86
C GLY A 596 -6.61 8.06 -24.36
N GLY A 597 -6.66 9.36 -24.69
CA GLY A 597 -6.89 9.82 -26.07
C GLY A 597 -5.80 9.41 -27.09
N MET A 598 -4.59 9.04 -26.65
CA MET A 598 -3.51 8.58 -27.54
C MET A 598 -3.78 7.17 -28.10
N PHE A 599 -4.64 6.40 -27.44
CA PHE A 599 -5.04 5.05 -27.88
C PHE A 599 -6.24 5.08 -28.86
N ARG A 600 -6.83 6.26 -29.09
CA ARG A 600 -8.06 6.43 -29.88
C ARG A 600 -7.97 5.90 -31.31
N GLY A 601 -6.82 6.07 -31.96
CA GLY A 601 -6.57 5.54 -33.32
C GLY A 601 -6.49 4.01 -33.42
N TYR A 602 -6.46 3.32 -32.28
CA TYR A 602 -6.36 1.86 -32.18
C TYR A 602 -7.65 1.19 -31.71
N VAL A 603 -8.66 1.97 -31.32
CA VAL A 603 -9.92 1.46 -30.76
C VAL A 603 -10.65 0.55 -31.73
N GLU A 604 -10.80 0.95 -32.99
CA GLU A 604 -11.48 0.14 -34.01
C GLU A 604 -10.78 -1.20 -34.27
N LEU A 605 -9.44 -1.18 -34.28
CA LEU A 605 -8.63 -2.38 -34.47
C LEU A 605 -8.81 -3.34 -33.29
N ALA A 606 -8.57 -2.84 -32.07
CA ALA A 606 -8.72 -3.62 -30.84
C ALA A 606 -10.15 -4.18 -30.67
N LEU A 607 -11.17 -3.40 -31.03
CA LEU A 607 -12.58 -3.83 -30.95
C LEU A 607 -12.92 -4.91 -31.97
N SER A 608 -12.39 -4.81 -33.20
CA SER A 608 -12.55 -5.84 -34.22
C SER A 608 -11.95 -7.17 -33.76
N ASP A 609 -10.80 -7.13 -33.09
CA ASP A 609 -10.16 -8.32 -32.55
C ASP A 609 -10.90 -8.85 -31.32
N CYS A 610 -11.38 -8.00 -30.42
CA CYS A 610 -12.27 -8.40 -29.30
C CYS A 610 -13.51 -9.16 -29.77
N LEU A 611 -14.20 -8.63 -30.79
CA LEU A 611 -15.40 -9.27 -31.35
C LEU A 611 -15.08 -10.61 -32.01
N THR A 612 -13.98 -10.66 -32.76
CA THR A 612 -13.53 -11.91 -33.40
C THR A 612 -13.21 -12.98 -32.36
N LEU A 613 -12.63 -12.59 -31.22
CA LEU A 613 -12.35 -13.52 -30.12
C LEU A 613 -13.63 -13.95 -29.41
N LEU A 614 -14.56 -13.03 -29.12
CA LEU A 614 -15.83 -13.38 -28.48
C LEU A 614 -16.63 -14.40 -29.31
N LEU A 615 -16.57 -14.30 -30.64
CA LEU A 615 -17.28 -15.19 -31.54
C LEU A 615 -16.59 -16.55 -31.74
N ASN A 616 -15.27 -16.61 -31.60
CA ASN A 616 -14.48 -17.82 -31.86
C ASN A 616 -14.02 -18.57 -30.60
N THR A 617 -14.13 -17.96 -29.41
CA THR A 617 -13.70 -18.58 -28.15
C THR A 617 -14.75 -19.57 -27.65
N GLN A 618 -14.31 -20.79 -27.30
CA GLN A 618 -15.17 -21.78 -26.65
C GLN A 618 -15.64 -21.28 -25.27
N SER A 619 -16.92 -21.51 -24.93
CA SER A 619 -17.56 -21.06 -23.68
C SER A 619 -16.94 -21.60 -22.38
N GLY A 620 -16.01 -22.56 -22.46
CA GLY A 620 -15.23 -23.03 -21.32
C GLY A 620 -14.05 -22.14 -20.92
N ASN A 621 -13.58 -21.25 -21.80
CA ASN A 621 -12.44 -20.36 -21.55
C ASN A 621 -12.88 -19.02 -20.94
N VAL A 622 -13.43 -19.10 -19.72
CA VAL A 622 -14.00 -17.96 -18.98
C VAL A 622 -13.00 -16.80 -18.82
N GLU A 623 -11.72 -17.11 -18.59
CA GLU A 623 -10.64 -16.12 -18.40
C GLU A 623 -10.46 -15.18 -19.61
N VAL A 624 -10.61 -15.70 -20.82
CA VAL A 624 -10.42 -14.93 -22.07
C VAL A 624 -11.59 -14.00 -22.28
N VAL A 625 -12.81 -14.51 -22.10
CA VAL A 625 -14.05 -13.72 -22.28
C VAL A 625 -14.16 -12.63 -21.21
N GLN A 626 -13.68 -12.90 -20.00
CA GLN A 626 -13.59 -11.90 -18.93
C GLN A 626 -12.54 -10.81 -19.24
N GLY A 627 -11.36 -11.19 -19.72
CA GLY A 627 -10.33 -10.24 -20.17
C GLY A 627 -10.83 -9.34 -21.32
N ILE A 628 -11.67 -9.87 -22.21
CA ILE A 628 -12.31 -9.07 -23.26
C ILE A 628 -13.30 -8.05 -22.67
N GLY A 629 -14.10 -8.40 -21.67
CA GLY A 629 -15.03 -7.46 -21.01
C GLY A 629 -14.34 -6.22 -20.45
N LYS A 630 -13.15 -6.43 -19.89
CA LYS A 630 -12.31 -5.38 -19.33
C LYS A 630 -11.66 -4.51 -20.39
N LEU A 631 -11.16 -5.13 -21.46
CA LEU A 631 -10.68 -4.38 -22.61
C LEU A 631 -11.81 -3.55 -23.24
N LEU A 632 -13.03 -4.07 -23.35
CA LEU A 632 -14.18 -3.31 -23.84
C LEU A 632 -14.50 -2.10 -22.95
N THR A 633 -14.47 -2.28 -21.64
CA THR A 633 -14.65 -1.21 -20.64
C THR A 633 -13.57 -0.12 -20.77
N ALA A 634 -12.31 -0.52 -20.94
CA ALA A 634 -11.20 0.39 -21.22
C ALA A 634 -11.39 1.14 -22.55
N LEU A 635 -11.77 0.44 -23.62
CA LEU A 635 -12.06 1.04 -24.93
C LEU A 635 -13.22 2.04 -24.87
N MET A 636 -14.29 1.72 -24.13
CA MET A 636 -15.41 2.64 -23.87
C MET A 636 -14.93 3.91 -23.17
N THR A 637 -14.05 3.77 -22.18
CA THR A 637 -13.45 4.89 -21.44
C THR A 637 -12.55 5.74 -22.34
N CYS A 638 -11.78 5.11 -23.24
CA CYS A 638 -10.93 5.83 -24.22
C CYS A 638 -11.72 6.66 -25.23
N VAL A 639 -12.89 6.18 -25.68
CA VAL A 639 -13.78 6.94 -26.57
C VAL A 639 -14.58 7.98 -25.78
N GLY A 640 -15.04 7.61 -24.59
CA GLY A 640 -15.74 8.50 -23.65
C GLY A 640 -17.08 9.03 -24.20
N PRO A 641 -17.45 10.30 -23.90
CA PRO A 641 -18.77 10.85 -24.22
C PRO A 641 -19.06 10.99 -25.72
N GLU A 642 -18.05 10.86 -26.58
CA GLU A 642 -18.24 10.86 -28.03
C GLU A 642 -19.00 9.63 -28.54
N LEU A 643 -19.13 8.58 -27.73
CA LEU A 643 -20.05 7.46 -28.02
C LEU A 643 -21.49 7.93 -28.24
N GLY A 644 -21.89 9.05 -27.62
CA GLY A 644 -23.21 9.67 -27.80
C GLY A 644 -23.34 10.54 -29.06
N SER A 645 -22.25 10.74 -29.83
CA SER A 645 -22.26 11.58 -31.03
C SER A 645 -22.71 10.82 -32.28
N CYS A 646 -23.36 11.52 -33.22
CA CYS A 646 -23.74 10.96 -34.52
C CYS A 646 -22.57 11.09 -35.52
N GLY A 647 -22.28 10.04 -36.29
CA GLY A 647 -21.25 10.05 -37.33
C GLY A 647 -20.36 8.80 -37.34
N THR A 648 -19.06 8.98 -37.56
CA THR A 648 -18.06 7.92 -37.76
C THR A 648 -17.92 6.91 -36.60
N ILE A 649 -18.44 7.23 -35.41
CA ILE A 649 -18.34 6.40 -34.19
C ILE A 649 -19.49 5.37 -34.09
N GLU A 650 -20.46 5.40 -35.01
CA GLU A 650 -21.62 4.51 -34.99
C GLU A 650 -21.26 3.01 -35.15
N GLY A 651 -20.23 2.71 -35.95
CA GLY A 651 -19.70 1.36 -36.08
C GLY A 651 -19.10 0.85 -34.76
N VAL A 652 -18.25 1.67 -34.13
CA VAL A 652 -17.63 1.37 -32.83
C VAL A 652 -18.69 1.18 -31.74
N ARG A 653 -19.69 2.06 -31.67
CA ARG A 653 -20.80 1.96 -30.71
C ARG A 653 -21.60 0.67 -30.88
N SER A 654 -21.94 0.31 -32.11
CA SER A 654 -22.70 -0.92 -32.41
C SER A 654 -21.90 -2.17 -32.07
N SER A 655 -20.60 -2.17 -32.38
CA SER A 655 -19.67 -3.24 -32.03
C SER A 655 -19.48 -3.41 -30.52
N LEU A 656 -19.41 -2.32 -29.76
CA LEU A 656 -19.35 -2.36 -28.29
C LEU A 656 -20.64 -2.93 -27.67
N LEU A 657 -21.81 -2.50 -28.14
CA LEU A 657 -23.11 -3.02 -27.68
C LEU A 657 -23.28 -4.50 -28.01
N ALA A 658 -22.89 -4.92 -29.22
CA ALA A 658 -22.91 -6.32 -29.62
C ALA A 658 -21.98 -7.17 -28.74
N ALA A 659 -20.79 -6.69 -28.43
CA ALA A 659 -19.86 -7.38 -27.55
C ALA A 659 -20.43 -7.58 -26.14
N CYS A 660 -21.04 -6.55 -25.55
CA CYS A 660 -21.72 -6.67 -24.25
C CYS A 660 -22.91 -7.64 -24.29
N ALA A 661 -23.69 -7.65 -25.38
CA ALA A 661 -24.82 -8.57 -25.53
C ALA A 661 -24.35 -10.04 -25.63
N ILE A 662 -23.25 -10.30 -26.35
CA ILE A 662 -22.63 -11.63 -26.42
C ILE A 662 -22.18 -12.08 -25.03
N GLN A 663 -21.56 -11.20 -24.25
CA GLN A 663 -21.13 -11.52 -22.88
C GLN A 663 -22.31 -11.74 -21.92
N LEU A 664 -23.39 -10.96 -22.04
CA LEU A 664 -24.58 -11.10 -21.20
C LEU A 664 -25.31 -12.45 -21.42
N SER A 665 -25.17 -13.04 -22.61
CA SER A 665 -25.74 -14.36 -22.94
C SER A 665 -24.85 -15.55 -22.53
N HIS A 666 -23.64 -15.30 -22.04
CA HIS A 666 -22.72 -16.35 -21.58
C HIS A 666 -23.25 -17.05 -20.31
N PRO A 667 -23.05 -18.37 -20.09
CA PRO A 667 -23.57 -19.06 -18.90
C PRO A 667 -22.94 -18.61 -17.57
N ASP A 668 -21.68 -18.19 -17.60
CA ASP A 668 -20.90 -17.80 -16.40
C ASP A 668 -21.38 -16.47 -15.76
N PRO A 669 -21.65 -16.45 -14.44
CA PRO A 669 -22.12 -15.24 -13.74
C PRO A 669 -21.10 -14.09 -13.69
N LEU A 670 -19.79 -14.37 -13.72
CA LEU A 670 -18.74 -13.33 -13.72
C LEU A 670 -18.74 -12.55 -15.03
N ILE A 671 -18.87 -13.24 -16.15
CA ILE A 671 -18.90 -12.62 -17.48
C ILE A 671 -20.17 -11.77 -17.64
N LYS A 672 -21.30 -12.26 -17.14
CA LYS A 672 -22.55 -11.48 -17.08
C LYS A 672 -22.41 -10.21 -16.23
N SER A 673 -21.69 -10.29 -15.10
CA SER A 673 -21.42 -9.13 -14.24
C SER A 673 -20.59 -8.07 -14.98
N GLU A 674 -19.54 -8.46 -15.71
CA GLU A 674 -18.73 -7.54 -16.53
C GLU A 674 -19.58 -6.91 -17.66
N ALA A 675 -20.45 -7.69 -18.30
CA ALA A 675 -21.37 -7.20 -19.33
C ALA A 675 -22.32 -6.12 -18.78
N ILE A 676 -22.85 -6.31 -17.57
CA ILE A 676 -23.69 -5.30 -16.88
C ILE A 676 -22.87 -4.03 -16.61
N GLY A 677 -21.62 -4.16 -16.19
CA GLY A 677 -20.70 -3.02 -16.00
C GLY A 677 -20.43 -2.25 -17.31
N GLY A 678 -20.17 -2.96 -18.41
CA GLY A 678 -20.01 -2.37 -19.74
C GLY A 678 -21.29 -1.67 -20.22
N LEU A 679 -22.47 -2.28 -20.03
CA LEU A 679 -23.76 -1.66 -20.35
C LEU A 679 -24.05 -0.43 -19.47
N GLN A 680 -23.64 -0.46 -18.21
CA GLN A 680 -23.72 0.69 -17.30
C GLN A 680 -22.86 1.86 -17.80
N GLN A 681 -21.63 1.60 -18.25
CA GLN A 681 -20.77 2.63 -18.85
C GLN A 681 -21.31 3.14 -20.18
N MET A 682 -21.83 2.25 -21.04
CA MET A 682 -22.51 2.64 -22.27
C MET A 682 -23.73 3.52 -22.01
N HIS A 683 -24.52 3.23 -20.97
CA HIS A 683 -25.63 4.09 -20.54
C HIS A 683 -25.14 5.45 -20.03
N LEU A 684 -23.98 5.48 -19.37
CA LEU A 684 -23.41 6.74 -18.87
C LEU A 684 -23.08 7.71 -20.02
N TYR A 685 -22.44 7.21 -21.09
CA TYR A 685 -21.96 8.01 -22.22
C TYR A 685 -22.97 8.15 -23.37
N ALA A 686 -23.79 7.13 -23.62
CA ALA A 686 -24.65 7.01 -24.79
C ALA A 686 -26.03 6.40 -24.45
N PRO A 687 -26.82 7.02 -23.54
CA PRO A 687 -28.03 6.43 -22.96
C PRO A 687 -29.10 6.04 -23.99
N ARG A 688 -29.24 6.84 -25.06
CA ARG A 688 -30.25 6.65 -26.12
C ARG A 688 -30.10 5.34 -26.91
N TYR A 689 -28.95 4.67 -26.79
CA TYR A 689 -28.64 3.48 -27.58
C TYR A 689 -28.66 2.19 -26.75
N VAL A 690 -28.84 2.29 -25.42
CA VAL A 690 -28.98 1.13 -24.55
C VAL A 690 -30.46 0.79 -24.42
N ASN A 691 -30.84 -0.47 -24.67
CA ASN A 691 -32.22 -0.91 -24.52
C ASN A 691 -32.56 -1.12 -23.03
N LEU A 692 -33.13 -0.08 -22.42
CA LEU A 692 -33.50 -0.07 -21.00
C LEU A 692 -34.54 -1.14 -20.64
N GLY A 693 -35.49 -1.43 -21.54
CA GLY A 693 -36.54 -2.41 -21.29
C GLY A 693 -35.98 -3.81 -21.05
N HIS A 694 -35.03 -4.24 -21.87
CA HIS A 694 -34.39 -5.56 -21.72
C HIS A 694 -33.43 -5.58 -20.53
N LEU A 695 -32.64 -4.52 -20.35
CA LEU A 695 -31.65 -4.41 -19.29
C LEU A 695 -32.29 -4.42 -17.89
N VAL A 696 -33.40 -3.69 -17.68
CA VAL A 696 -34.11 -3.64 -16.39
C VAL A 696 -34.68 -5.02 -16.04
N VAL A 697 -35.21 -5.76 -17.01
CA VAL A 697 -35.73 -7.12 -16.82
C VAL A 697 -34.61 -8.10 -16.45
N ASP A 698 -33.47 -8.04 -17.13
CA ASP A 698 -32.33 -8.90 -16.82
C ASP A 698 -31.73 -8.59 -15.44
N ILE A 699 -31.59 -7.30 -15.09
CA ILE A 699 -31.17 -6.84 -13.76
C ILE A 699 -32.13 -7.35 -12.68
N ALA A 700 -33.44 -7.23 -12.88
CA ALA A 700 -34.45 -7.69 -11.92
C ALA A 700 -34.32 -9.19 -11.61
N LYS A 701 -34.05 -10.02 -12.63
CA LYS A 701 -33.77 -11.46 -12.45
C LYS A 701 -32.47 -11.69 -11.67
N PHE A 702 -31.42 -10.94 -11.98
CA PHE A 702 -30.11 -11.08 -11.35
C PHE A 702 -30.04 -10.60 -9.89
N LEU A 703 -30.94 -9.70 -9.46
CA LEU A 703 -31.07 -9.32 -8.04
C LEU A 703 -31.40 -10.51 -7.13
N THR A 704 -32.07 -11.54 -7.65
CA THR A 704 -32.40 -12.78 -6.94
C THR A 704 -31.39 -13.92 -7.16
N SER A 705 -30.27 -13.65 -7.85
CA SER A 705 -29.24 -14.66 -8.12
C SER A 705 -28.55 -15.14 -6.83
N GLN A 706 -28.15 -16.41 -6.81
CA GLN A 706 -27.32 -16.98 -5.74
C GLN A 706 -25.90 -16.37 -5.73
N HIS A 707 -25.44 -15.80 -6.84
CA HIS A 707 -24.09 -15.23 -6.96
C HIS A 707 -24.06 -13.75 -6.52
N LEU A 708 -23.23 -13.40 -5.54
CA LEU A 708 -23.06 -12.03 -5.07
C LEU A 708 -22.58 -11.04 -6.15
N CYS A 709 -21.69 -11.46 -7.04
CA CYS A 709 -21.15 -10.60 -8.11
C CYS A 709 -22.25 -10.02 -9.02
N LEU A 710 -23.21 -10.85 -9.42
CA LEU A 710 -24.37 -10.44 -10.21
C LEU A 710 -25.27 -9.49 -9.41
N ARG A 711 -25.60 -9.82 -8.16
CA ARG A 711 -26.42 -8.96 -7.31
C ARG A 711 -25.79 -7.58 -7.13
N LYS A 712 -24.49 -7.51 -6.86
CA LYS A 712 -23.75 -6.24 -6.68
C LYS A 712 -23.78 -5.39 -7.95
N SER A 713 -23.41 -5.97 -9.09
CA SER A 713 -23.39 -5.25 -10.38
C SER A 713 -24.79 -4.81 -10.80
N SER A 714 -25.81 -5.64 -10.57
CA SER A 714 -27.22 -5.31 -10.77
C SER A 714 -27.69 -4.16 -9.90
N VAL A 715 -27.35 -4.14 -8.60
CA VAL A 715 -27.69 -3.03 -7.69
C VAL A 715 -26.99 -1.74 -8.12
N CYS A 716 -25.70 -1.79 -8.47
CA CYS A 716 -24.95 -0.64 -8.96
C CYS A 716 -25.57 -0.06 -10.24
N CYS A 717 -25.87 -0.92 -11.22
CA CYS A 717 -26.51 -0.51 -12.47
C CYS A 717 -27.91 0.07 -12.21
N LEU A 718 -28.74 -0.61 -11.40
CA LEU A 718 -30.08 -0.13 -11.04
C LEU A 718 -30.03 1.23 -10.33
N ARG A 719 -29.07 1.43 -9.41
CA ARG A 719 -28.88 2.73 -8.73
C ARG A 719 -28.60 3.85 -9.74
N GLN A 720 -27.76 3.61 -10.73
CA GLN A 720 -27.50 4.58 -11.80
C GLN A 720 -28.74 4.85 -12.66
N LEU A 721 -29.44 3.79 -13.07
CA LEU A 721 -30.66 3.93 -13.89
C LEU A 721 -31.75 4.70 -13.15
N VAL A 722 -31.99 4.41 -11.87
CA VAL A 722 -32.99 5.10 -11.03
C VAL A 722 -32.63 6.58 -10.84
N GLN A 723 -31.34 6.92 -10.71
CA GLN A 723 -30.93 8.32 -10.56
C GLN A 723 -31.20 9.16 -11.82
N ARG A 724 -31.17 8.56 -13.02
CA ARG A 724 -31.35 9.28 -14.29
C ARG A 724 -32.77 9.15 -14.88
N GLU A 725 -33.36 7.97 -14.83
CA GLU A 725 -34.56 7.58 -15.59
C GLU A 725 -35.57 6.80 -14.71
N ALA A 726 -35.78 7.24 -13.47
CA ALA A 726 -36.62 6.57 -12.45
C ALA A 726 -38.01 6.11 -12.96
N ARG A 727 -38.67 6.92 -13.79
CA ARG A 727 -40.04 6.63 -14.30
C ARG A 727 -40.05 5.46 -15.27
N GLU A 728 -39.06 5.37 -16.16
CA GLU A 728 -38.96 4.31 -17.15
C GLU A 728 -38.60 3.00 -16.45
N VAL A 729 -37.63 3.03 -15.54
CA VAL A 729 -37.25 1.88 -14.70
C VAL A 729 -38.46 1.34 -13.92
N TYR A 730 -39.25 2.23 -13.30
CA TYR A 730 -40.47 1.85 -12.59
C TYR A 730 -41.51 1.19 -13.53
N SER A 731 -41.73 1.76 -14.71
CA SER A 731 -42.68 1.21 -15.68
C SER A 731 -42.28 -0.18 -16.20
N PHE A 732 -41.00 -0.40 -16.51
CA PHE A 732 -40.49 -1.70 -16.95
C PHE A 732 -40.49 -2.73 -15.81
N SER A 733 -40.24 -2.31 -14.57
CA SER A 733 -40.30 -3.20 -13.40
C SER A 733 -41.74 -3.66 -13.10
N LEU A 734 -42.73 -2.78 -13.26
CA LEU A 734 -44.14 -3.15 -13.12
C LEU A 734 -44.59 -4.17 -14.17
N HIS A 735 -44.11 -4.03 -15.41
CA HIS A 735 -44.41 -4.98 -16.48
C HIS A 735 -43.84 -6.38 -16.20
N PHE A 736 -42.69 -6.45 -15.52
CA PHE A 736 -42.07 -7.71 -15.08
C PHE A 736 -42.77 -8.35 -13.88
N LEU A 737 -43.26 -7.56 -12.92
CA LEU A 737 -43.99 -8.08 -11.75
C LEU A 737 -45.43 -8.50 -12.09
N GLY A 738 -46.00 -7.99 -13.18
CA GLY A 738 -47.33 -8.34 -13.68
C GLY A 738 -47.38 -9.52 -14.66
N SER A 739 -46.22 -10.07 -15.04
CA SER A 739 -46.05 -11.27 -15.88
C SER A 739 -45.49 -12.41 -15.04
#